data_AF-A0A1V6GXC3-F1
#
_entry.id   AF-A0A1V6GXC3-F1
#
_cell.length_a   1.000
_cell.length_b   1.000
_cell.length_c   1.000
_cell.angle_alpha   90.00
_cell.angle_beta   90.00
_cell.angle_gamma   90.00
#
_symmetry.space_group_name_H-M   'P 1'
#
loop_
_entity.id
_entity.type
_entity.pdbx_description
1 polymer ?
#
loop_
_entity_poly.entity_id
_entity_poly.type
_entity_poly.pdbx_seq_one_letter_code
_entity_poly.pdbx_strand_id
1 'polypeptide(L)'
;MTSAVNLPGDLTHTFAELGGTLRFGRTSGSTATGVVTAVSAGTKLFKGPGVTFQLPAGQTPVEVPASGGTWYVFPDADGSYDFQGIDIADVTEHVTLTNGMTFTEPAKFGTVKVAAGEGATVSARVDTVSTPQFVGGAGLLKLAENVCNRALFWIDPSDDSTFRKLGTAIPDYIRAKAAGGVTLTTTYNGNDLVEAFADTRSLQTTYFLRHIRHYQSLFGSGTDFEDLPQVFPYRVQNSLNGLATFSCGPVGSSRRIQTSAGSLDVTSLTQPSNPALAGTKFVTMVFGSQNGGGKALVGLSDGALARSAFTKDDPIAPIAIDAWVDGVKVNPTSTGLSGGWQIISLDITGHNVNAFGWAADYNTCGGQNYGEILVFNEVLADAERVSVETYLAKKWGLTGQYQGVAARTAQPAKAFLYGGTGNVEIEGHIQLSGTYSGTITVNAGGTLAVTPKYAPEIPAEGRVGWFDPDAADALHTSTEDGASTVYGFWPQGKTESTMSVGDLFFYGVGSRRPFAQTQARGFGRTRTWIDFDHPQGHVPSESDGNTLRFKAWTENGLADATYLSGSSDKQLDVRTVVFATDSFRGGGDPLRNSVTSGGDFGTRGKVSHTSPIWSGAGSAVTKGATRLNSKAVDGTTTGYTGAPEVLSLVATNAVKLGNLGNYINSEKVSGYAEMLGEILMYSTELTTEQVKTAEDYLLFKWLGIAPDGYGHFTGATVSGAGDVAAAEWDDLPQLAETFTGKVLLTGGSLAFSFDPALGAPVMNPIGAVDLSLALQDAVAVTVDFASIPKAGSYKLVYGSLVNAETVFTLSVTGGTGGSQVKLHVAEDGLWLDITSAGTLIRLY
;
A
#
# COMPACT_ATOMS: atom_id res chain seq x y z
N MET A 1 -24.32 -12.24 -2.01
CA MET A 1 -24.43 -13.58 -2.62
C MET A 1 -24.08 -13.46 -4.09
N THR A 2 -23.24 -14.33 -4.61
CA THR A 2 -22.88 -14.35 -6.04
C THR A 2 -23.82 -15.32 -6.75
N SER A 3 -24.60 -14.83 -7.73
CA SER A 3 -25.50 -15.69 -8.50
C SER A 3 -24.85 -16.10 -9.83
N ALA A 4 -24.81 -17.40 -10.11
CA ALA A 4 -24.33 -17.92 -11.39
C ALA A 4 -25.47 -17.96 -12.42
N VAL A 5 -25.21 -17.46 -13.63
CA VAL A 5 -26.13 -17.42 -14.76
C VAL A 5 -25.48 -18.15 -15.93
N ASN A 6 -26.06 -19.28 -16.35
CA ASN A 6 -25.55 -20.03 -17.49
C ASN A 6 -26.40 -19.75 -18.72
N LEU A 7 -25.77 -19.23 -19.78
CA LEU A 7 -26.42 -18.92 -21.03
C LEU A 7 -26.38 -20.13 -21.99
N PRO A 8 -27.52 -20.52 -22.57
CA PRO A 8 -27.54 -21.37 -23.76
C PRO A 8 -26.71 -20.73 -24.89
N GLY A 9 -25.81 -21.51 -25.48
CA GLY A 9 -25.05 -21.09 -26.66
C GLY A 9 -25.94 -20.88 -27.89
N ASP A 10 -25.44 -20.14 -28.88
CA ASP A 10 -26.10 -19.84 -30.16
C ASP A 10 -27.35 -18.94 -30.09
N LEU A 11 -27.55 -18.24 -28.97
CA LEU A 11 -28.65 -17.30 -28.77
C LEU A 11 -28.19 -15.96 -28.18
N THR A 12 -28.87 -14.88 -28.57
CA THR A 12 -28.77 -13.56 -27.96
C THR A 12 -29.78 -13.46 -26.82
N HIS A 13 -29.32 -13.13 -25.61
CA HIS A 13 -30.15 -13.02 -24.41
C HIS A 13 -30.26 -11.56 -23.98
N THR A 14 -31.47 -11.02 -23.88
CA THR A 14 -31.69 -9.62 -23.47
C THR A 14 -32.03 -9.53 -21.99
N PHE A 15 -31.28 -8.71 -21.25
CA PHE A 15 -31.50 -8.37 -19.85
C PHE A 15 -32.00 -6.94 -19.76
N ALA A 16 -33.16 -6.75 -19.11
CA ALA A 16 -33.74 -5.42 -18.91
C ALA A 16 -32.89 -4.59 -17.93
N GLU A 17 -32.53 -5.19 -16.80
CA GLU A 17 -31.65 -4.58 -15.80
C GLU A 17 -30.84 -5.66 -15.09
N LEU A 18 -29.57 -5.39 -14.80
CA LEU A 18 -28.71 -6.22 -13.97
C LEU A 18 -28.25 -5.44 -12.74
N GLY A 19 -28.26 -6.08 -11.57
CA GLY A 19 -27.83 -5.52 -10.30
C GLY A 19 -27.08 -6.53 -9.44
N GLY A 20 -26.12 -6.07 -8.66
CA GLY A 20 -25.36 -6.89 -7.71
C GLY A 20 -24.16 -7.63 -8.33
N THR A 21 -23.78 -8.76 -7.75
CA THR A 21 -22.61 -9.56 -8.21
C THR A 21 -23.06 -10.82 -8.92
N LEU A 22 -22.87 -10.87 -10.25
CA LEU A 22 -23.35 -11.95 -11.13
C LEU A 22 -22.20 -12.59 -11.89
N ARG A 23 -22.25 -13.91 -12.09
CA ARG A 23 -21.26 -14.63 -12.90
C ARG A 23 -21.90 -15.32 -14.08
N PHE A 24 -21.44 -14.99 -15.29
CA PHE A 24 -21.99 -15.54 -16.52
C PHE A 24 -21.08 -16.60 -17.11
N GLY A 25 -21.65 -17.78 -17.36
CA GLY A 25 -21.03 -18.87 -18.09
C GLY A 25 -21.89 -19.33 -19.26
N ARG A 26 -21.42 -20.35 -19.97
CA ARG A 26 -22.15 -20.99 -21.07
C ARG A 26 -22.48 -22.44 -20.74
N THR A 27 -23.61 -22.94 -21.23
CA THR A 27 -23.99 -24.36 -21.04
C THR A 27 -23.48 -25.29 -22.14
N SER A 28 -23.04 -24.77 -23.29
CA SER A 28 -22.53 -25.54 -24.43
C SER A 28 -21.20 -25.01 -24.95
N GLY A 29 -20.58 -25.72 -25.90
CA GLY A 29 -19.31 -25.34 -26.55
C GLY A 29 -19.40 -24.14 -27.52
N SER A 30 -20.59 -23.57 -27.74
CA SER A 30 -20.81 -22.41 -28.63
C SER A 30 -20.63 -21.07 -27.91
N THR A 31 -20.58 -19.95 -28.64
CA THR A 31 -20.55 -18.60 -28.05
C THR A 31 -21.95 -18.14 -27.61
N ALA A 32 -22.03 -17.25 -26.62
CA ALA A 32 -23.27 -16.65 -26.14
C ALA A 32 -23.14 -15.13 -26.04
N THR A 33 -24.20 -14.39 -26.40
CA THR A 33 -24.23 -12.93 -26.34
C THR A 33 -25.32 -12.45 -25.39
N GLY A 34 -24.97 -11.66 -24.38
CA GLY A 34 -25.90 -10.96 -23.50
C GLY A 34 -26.05 -9.50 -23.90
N VAL A 35 -27.27 -9.03 -24.15
CA VAL A 35 -27.59 -7.62 -24.40
C VAL A 35 -28.16 -7.04 -23.11
N VAL A 36 -27.48 -6.06 -22.53
CA VAL A 36 -27.86 -5.45 -21.25
C VAL A 36 -28.42 -4.06 -21.51
N THR A 37 -29.66 -3.84 -21.09
CA THR A 37 -30.36 -2.56 -21.35
C THR A 37 -30.11 -1.52 -20.26
N ALA A 38 -29.91 -1.96 -19.01
CA ALA A 38 -29.57 -1.12 -17.87
C ALA A 38 -28.71 -1.89 -16.87
N VAL A 39 -27.88 -1.17 -16.12
CA VAL A 39 -27.05 -1.71 -15.04
C VAL A 39 -27.22 -0.81 -13.81
N SER A 40 -27.58 -1.40 -12.68
CA SER A 40 -27.68 -0.69 -11.40
C SER A 40 -26.29 -0.31 -10.89
N ALA A 41 -26.18 0.77 -10.12
CA ALA A 41 -24.91 1.19 -9.53
C ALA A 41 -24.28 0.09 -8.65
N GLY A 42 -22.95 -0.01 -8.64
CA GLY A 42 -22.19 -0.99 -7.86
C GLY A 42 -22.24 -2.43 -8.42
N THR A 43 -22.74 -2.62 -9.64
CA THR A 43 -22.85 -3.94 -10.24
C THR A 43 -21.48 -4.51 -10.62
N LYS A 44 -21.30 -5.81 -10.38
CA LYS A 44 -20.13 -6.60 -10.78
C LYS A 44 -20.58 -7.77 -11.66
N LEU A 45 -20.15 -7.80 -12.93
CA LEU A 45 -20.48 -8.88 -13.86
C LEU A 45 -19.22 -9.66 -14.22
N PHE A 46 -19.17 -10.96 -13.95
CA PHE A 46 -18.09 -11.81 -14.45
C PHE A 46 -18.47 -12.37 -15.81
N LYS A 47 -17.64 -12.10 -16.81
CA LYS A 47 -17.70 -12.61 -18.17
C LYS A 47 -16.82 -13.86 -18.28
N GLY A 48 -17.45 -15.04 -18.26
CA GLY A 48 -16.78 -16.30 -18.52
C GLY A 48 -16.36 -16.50 -19.99
N PRO A 49 -15.63 -17.56 -20.31
CA PRO A 49 -15.11 -17.79 -21.66
C PRO A 49 -16.24 -18.04 -22.66
N GLY A 50 -16.15 -17.43 -23.84
CA GLY A 50 -17.16 -17.55 -24.89
C GLY A 50 -18.45 -16.76 -24.65
N VAL A 51 -18.53 -15.97 -23.57
CA VAL A 51 -19.61 -15.00 -23.33
C VAL A 51 -19.17 -13.60 -23.81
N THR A 52 -20.07 -12.87 -24.47
CA THR A 52 -19.90 -11.47 -24.88
C THR A 52 -21.05 -10.62 -24.35
N PHE A 53 -20.77 -9.38 -23.93
CA PHE A 53 -21.79 -8.42 -23.52
C PHE A 53 -21.91 -7.26 -24.50
N GLN A 54 -23.14 -6.86 -24.80
CA GLN A 54 -23.47 -5.55 -25.34
C GLN A 54 -24.02 -4.70 -24.18
N LEU A 55 -23.21 -3.74 -23.73
CA LEU A 55 -23.53 -2.88 -22.58
C LEU A 55 -24.32 -1.63 -23.00
N PRO A 56 -25.10 -1.04 -22.09
CA PRO A 56 -25.84 0.18 -22.39
C PRO A 56 -24.90 1.36 -22.68
N ALA A 57 -25.31 2.22 -23.60
CA ALA A 57 -24.52 3.39 -23.99
C ALA A 57 -24.27 4.32 -22.79
N GLY A 58 -23.04 4.80 -22.65
CA GLY A 58 -22.63 5.70 -21.57
C GLY A 58 -22.26 5.02 -20.25
N GLN A 59 -22.34 3.68 -20.16
CA GLN A 59 -21.82 2.91 -19.02
C GLN A 59 -20.57 2.12 -19.42
N THR A 60 -19.40 2.65 -19.06
CA THR A 60 -18.12 1.98 -19.29
C THR A 60 -17.62 1.39 -17.97
N PRO A 61 -17.59 0.05 -17.84
CA PRO A 61 -17.07 -0.59 -16.64
C PRO A 61 -15.54 -0.58 -16.63
N VAL A 62 -14.98 -0.81 -15.45
CA VAL A 62 -13.59 -1.22 -15.31
C VAL A 62 -13.51 -2.72 -15.54
N GLU A 63 -12.66 -3.14 -16.49
CA GLU A 63 -12.38 -4.54 -16.76
C GLU A 63 -11.24 -5.04 -15.86
N VAL A 64 -11.51 -6.07 -15.07
CA VAL A 64 -10.55 -6.70 -14.15
C VAL A 64 -10.32 -8.14 -14.59
N PRO A 65 -9.11 -8.48 -15.09
CA PRO A 65 -8.76 -9.86 -15.43
C PRO A 65 -8.91 -10.79 -14.24
N ALA A 66 -9.40 -12.02 -14.47
CA ALA A 66 -9.54 -13.03 -13.43
C ALA A 66 -9.41 -14.44 -14.02
N SER A 67 -9.14 -15.43 -13.16
CA SER A 67 -9.02 -16.81 -13.63
C SER A 67 -10.31 -17.27 -14.33
N GLY A 68 -10.18 -17.67 -15.60
CA GLY A 68 -11.30 -18.15 -16.42
C GLY A 68 -12.25 -17.05 -16.93
N GLY A 69 -11.87 -15.77 -16.91
CA GLY A 69 -12.73 -14.71 -17.46
C GLY A 69 -12.30 -13.29 -17.10
N THR A 70 -13.25 -12.37 -17.12
CA THR A 70 -13.00 -10.95 -16.81
C THR A 70 -14.17 -10.39 -16.02
N TRP A 71 -13.90 -9.67 -14.94
CA TRP A 71 -14.91 -8.90 -14.22
C TRP A 71 -15.13 -7.55 -14.88
N TYR A 72 -16.38 -7.14 -14.94
CA TYR A 72 -16.84 -5.85 -15.42
C TYR A 72 -17.44 -5.15 -14.20
N VAL A 73 -16.72 -4.16 -13.68
CA VAL A 73 -17.07 -3.46 -12.43
C VAL A 73 -17.62 -2.08 -12.77
N PHE A 74 -18.86 -1.84 -12.39
CA PHE A 74 -19.55 -0.58 -12.60
C PHE A 74 -19.46 0.29 -11.34
N PRO A 75 -19.44 1.63 -11.49
CA PRO A 75 -19.34 2.53 -10.35
C PRO A 75 -20.58 2.45 -9.45
N ASP A 76 -20.37 2.68 -8.15
CA ASP A 76 -21.39 2.96 -7.16
C ASP A 76 -22.09 4.29 -7.45
N ALA A 77 -23.19 4.57 -6.73
CA ALA A 77 -24.01 5.76 -6.95
C ALA A 77 -23.24 7.07 -6.68
N ASP A 78 -22.17 7.01 -5.88
CA ASP A 78 -21.25 8.09 -5.57
C ASP A 78 -20.09 8.22 -6.59
N GLY A 79 -20.03 7.34 -7.60
CA GLY A 79 -18.97 7.27 -8.59
C GLY A 79 -17.72 6.49 -8.15
N SER A 80 -17.70 5.92 -6.93
CA SER A 80 -16.63 5.04 -6.46
C SER A 80 -16.71 3.64 -7.08
N TYR A 81 -15.67 2.83 -6.95
CA TYR A 81 -15.66 1.45 -7.46
C TYR A 81 -15.37 0.47 -6.32
N ASP A 82 -16.05 -0.68 -6.35
CA ASP A 82 -15.87 -1.77 -5.41
C ASP A 82 -15.23 -3.00 -6.07
N PHE A 83 -13.93 -3.16 -5.85
CA PHE A 83 -13.15 -4.33 -6.27
C PHE A 83 -13.10 -5.44 -5.22
N GLN A 84 -13.76 -5.28 -4.07
CA GLN A 84 -13.72 -6.27 -3.01
C GLN A 84 -14.26 -7.63 -3.50
N GLY A 85 -13.52 -8.69 -3.18
CA GLY A 85 -13.85 -10.06 -3.56
C GLY A 85 -13.49 -10.44 -5.00
N ILE A 86 -12.75 -9.59 -5.72
CA ILE A 86 -12.17 -9.90 -7.02
C ILE A 86 -10.69 -10.21 -6.86
N ASP A 87 -10.27 -11.38 -7.32
CA ASP A 87 -8.87 -11.74 -7.45
C ASP A 87 -8.43 -11.62 -8.92
N ILE A 88 -7.25 -11.03 -9.11
CA ILE A 88 -6.56 -10.99 -10.40
C ILE A 88 -6.12 -12.39 -10.83
N ALA A 89 -6.00 -12.64 -12.15
CA ALA A 89 -5.74 -13.98 -12.65
C ALA A 89 -4.31 -14.44 -12.32
N ASP A 90 -3.35 -13.51 -12.32
CA ASP A 90 -1.95 -13.74 -11.98
C ASP A 90 -1.41 -12.70 -10.99
N VAL A 91 -0.32 -13.03 -10.30
CA VAL A 91 0.32 -12.13 -9.32
C VAL A 91 0.96 -10.89 -9.93
N THR A 92 1.18 -10.84 -11.25
CA THR A 92 1.74 -9.69 -11.98
C THR A 92 0.70 -8.92 -12.78
N GLU A 93 -0.55 -9.37 -12.81
CA GLU A 93 -1.63 -8.65 -13.49
C GLU A 93 -2.06 -7.40 -12.70
N HIS A 94 -2.58 -6.42 -13.43
CA HIS A 94 -3.13 -5.20 -12.87
C HIS A 94 -4.14 -4.58 -13.82
N VAL A 95 -4.87 -3.59 -13.31
CA VAL A 95 -5.86 -2.81 -14.04
C VAL A 95 -5.32 -1.42 -14.29
N THR A 96 -5.33 -0.96 -15.53
CA THR A 96 -4.93 0.40 -15.89
C THR A 96 -6.15 1.28 -16.07
N LEU A 97 -6.28 2.30 -15.24
CA LEU A 97 -7.39 3.25 -15.27
C LEU A 97 -7.03 4.44 -16.16
N THR A 98 -7.74 4.61 -17.27
CA THR A 98 -7.46 5.63 -18.29
C THR A 98 -8.19 6.96 -18.07
N ASN A 99 -9.16 6.99 -17.15
CA ASN A 99 -9.86 8.21 -16.74
C ASN A 99 -9.50 8.53 -15.29
N GLY A 100 -9.60 9.82 -14.91
CA GLY A 100 -9.45 10.21 -13.52
C GLY A 100 -10.50 9.53 -12.64
N MET A 101 -10.06 8.93 -11.52
CA MET A 101 -10.93 8.17 -10.61
C MET A 101 -10.56 8.45 -9.16
N THR A 102 -11.55 8.38 -8.26
CA THR A 102 -11.34 8.54 -6.82
C THR A 102 -11.89 7.33 -6.07
N PHE A 103 -11.05 6.74 -5.22
CA PHE A 103 -11.39 5.65 -4.32
C PHE A 103 -11.41 6.18 -2.88
N THR A 104 -12.60 6.31 -2.33
CA THR A 104 -12.83 6.91 -1.00
C THR A 104 -12.77 5.89 0.15
N GLU A 105 -12.98 4.61 -0.16
CA GLU A 105 -13.01 3.52 0.82
C GLU A 105 -11.85 2.52 0.56
N PRO A 106 -10.84 2.45 1.44
CA PRO A 106 -9.67 1.57 1.27
C PRO A 106 -10.04 0.08 1.15
N ALA A 107 -11.05 -0.37 1.90
CA ALA A 107 -11.50 -1.77 1.91
C ALA A 107 -12.07 -2.24 0.56
N LYS A 108 -12.55 -1.31 -0.28
CA LYS A 108 -13.08 -1.59 -1.61
C LYS A 108 -12.01 -1.97 -2.64
N PHE A 109 -10.72 -1.73 -2.38
CA PHE A 109 -9.65 -2.18 -3.28
C PHE A 109 -9.50 -3.71 -3.33
N GLY A 110 -9.78 -4.39 -2.22
CA GLY A 110 -9.52 -5.82 -2.11
C GLY A 110 -8.07 -6.18 -2.44
N THR A 111 -7.87 -7.17 -3.30
CA THR A 111 -6.55 -7.65 -3.76
C THR A 111 -6.19 -7.13 -5.16
N VAL A 112 -7.04 -6.32 -5.78
CA VAL A 112 -6.85 -5.82 -7.15
C VAL A 112 -5.76 -4.76 -7.19
N LYS A 113 -4.85 -4.94 -8.15
CA LYS A 113 -3.73 -4.02 -8.41
C LYS A 113 -4.15 -2.98 -9.43
N VAL A 114 -3.89 -1.70 -9.13
CA VAL A 114 -4.35 -0.57 -9.97
C VAL A 114 -3.19 0.31 -10.41
N ALA A 115 -3.15 0.65 -11.70
CA ALA A 115 -2.25 1.65 -12.28
C ALA A 115 -3.04 2.85 -12.82
N ALA A 116 -2.46 4.04 -12.73
CA ALA A 116 -2.95 5.23 -13.43
C ALA A 116 -2.43 5.25 -14.87
N GLY A 117 -3.34 5.26 -15.84
CA GLY A 117 -3.02 5.38 -17.27
C GLY A 117 -2.59 6.80 -17.65
N GLU A 118 -2.06 6.96 -18.85
CA GLU A 118 -1.60 8.26 -19.36
C GLU A 118 -2.70 9.33 -19.29
N GLY A 119 -2.38 10.49 -18.71
CA GLY A 119 -3.32 11.60 -18.51
C GLY A 119 -4.36 11.38 -17.41
N ALA A 120 -4.43 10.20 -16.80
CA ALA A 120 -5.35 9.91 -15.70
C ALA A 120 -4.73 10.29 -14.34
N THR A 121 -5.59 10.74 -13.42
CA THR A 121 -5.26 10.86 -12.00
C THR A 121 -6.12 9.90 -11.20
N VAL A 122 -5.49 8.92 -10.56
CA VAL A 122 -6.15 8.00 -9.63
C VAL A 122 -5.88 8.50 -8.22
N SER A 123 -6.93 8.95 -7.53
CA SER A 123 -6.84 9.37 -6.13
C SER A 123 -7.38 8.24 -5.25
N ALA A 124 -6.62 7.82 -4.24
CA ALA A 124 -6.99 6.73 -3.37
C ALA A 124 -6.81 7.10 -1.90
N ARG A 125 -7.82 6.80 -1.11
CA ARG A 125 -7.73 6.80 0.34
C ARG A 125 -7.09 5.49 0.82
N VAL A 126 -6.21 5.58 1.81
CA VAL A 126 -5.53 4.44 2.45
C VAL A 126 -5.66 4.53 3.97
N ASP A 127 -5.64 3.39 4.65
CA ASP A 127 -5.75 3.30 6.12
C ASP A 127 -4.74 2.29 6.70
N THR A 128 -4.80 2.04 8.01
CA THR A 128 -3.84 1.17 8.73
C THR A 128 -4.16 -0.32 8.61
N VAL A 129 -5.35 -0.66 8.11
CA VAL A 129 -5.92 -2.01 8.10
C VAL A 129 -5.85 -2.61 6.71
N SER A 130 -6.32 -1.86 5.73
CA SER A 130 -6.30 -2.18 4.31
C SER A 130 -4.89 -1.94 3.77
N THR A 131 -4.44 -2.81 2.88
CA THR A 131 -3.20 -2.63 2.13
C THR A 131 -3.51 -2.56 0.63
N PRO A 132 -4.16 -1.47 0.14
CA PRO A 132 -4.41 -1.28 -1.28
C PRO A 132 -3.13 -1.42 -2.10
N GLN A 133 -3.27 -2.01 -3.28
CA GLN A 133 -2.14 -2.38 -4.13
C GLN A 133 -2.14 -1.57 -5.42
N PHE A 134 -1.02 -0.90 -5.69
CA PHE A 134 -0.86 -0.03 -6.84
C PHE A 134 0.35 -0.43 -7.67
N VAL A 135 0.26 -0.13 -8.95
CA VAL A 135 1.35 -0.34 -9.92
C VAL A 135 1.70 1.00 -10.54
N GLY A 136 2.98 1.22 -10.73
CA GLY A 136 3.51 2.32 -11.51
C GLY A 136 2.86 2.40 -12.89
N GLY A 137 2.50 3.61 -13.31
CA GLY A 137 1.82 3.85 -14.58
C GLY A 137 2.16 5.21 -15.15
N ALA A 138 1.71 5.50 -16.38
CA ALA A 138 1.99 6.77 -17.05
C ALA A 138 1.24 7.97 -16.46
N GLY A 139 0.21 7.73 -15.64
CA GLY A 139 -0.58 8.76 -14.96
C GLY A 139 -0.03 9.17 -13.60
N LEU A 140 -0.90 9.83 -12.82
CA LEU A 140 -0.63 10.24 -11.45
C LEU A 140 -1.45 9.40 -10.46
N LEU A 141 -0.78 8.82 -9.47
CA LEU A 141 -1.42 8.20 -8.31
C LEU A 141 -1.33 9.16 -7.11
N LYS A 142 -2.46 9.62 -6.60
CA LYS A 142 -2.53 10.39 -5.35
C LYS A 142 -2.97 9.49 -4.20
N LEU A 143 -2.14 9.34 -3.19
CA LEU A 143 -2.47 8.59 -1.98
C LEU A 143 -2.72 9.55 -0.84
N ALA A 144 -3.86 9.39 -0.18
CA ALA A 144 -4.22 10.19 0.97
C ALA A 144 -4.72 9.35 2.14
N GLU A 145 -4.41 9.77 3.36
CA GLU A 145 -4.89 9.06 4.54
C GLU A 145 -6.43 9.12 4.69
N ASN A 146 -7.06 8.05 5.17
CA ASN A 146 -8.51 7.92 5.31
C ASN A 146 -9.07 8.20 6.72
N VAL A 147 -8.29 8.78 7.63
CA VAL A 147 -8.68 8.86 9.06
C VAL A 147 -10.03 9.53 9.26
N CYS A 148 -10.37 10.55 8.47
CA CYS A 148 -11.65 11.27 8.60
C CYS A 148 -12.89 10.40 8.32
N ASN A 149 -12.80 9.39 7.45
CA ASN A 149 -13.94 8.53 7.11
C ASN A 149 -14.21 7.43 8.16
N ARG A 150 -13.32 7.25 9.17
CA ARG A 150 -13.57 6.37 10.33
C ARG A 150 -14.47 7.01 11.37
N ALA A 151 -14.78 8.30 11.25
CA ALA A 151 -15.63 9.00 12.19
C ALA A 151 -17.01 8.31 12.30
N LEU A 152 -17.41 7.98 13.53
CA LEU A 152 -18.79 7.64 13.89
C LEU A 152 -19.74 8.80 13.58
N PHE A 153 -19.27 10.04 13.51
CA PHE A 153 -20.14 11.13 13.11
C PHE A 153 -19.31 12.25 12.48
N TRP A 154 -19.75 12.78 11.34
CA TRP A 154 -19.05 13.82 10.61
C TRP A 154 -20.02 14.94 10.23
N ILE A 155 -19.73 16.16 10.69
CA ILE A 155 -20.53 17.36 10.42
C ILE A 155 -19.64 18.37 9.70
N ASP A 156 -20.00 18.71 8.47
CA ASP A 156 -19.36 19.77 7.71
C ASP A 156 -20.42 20.76 7.15
N PRO A 157 -20.71 21.86 7.84
CA PRO A 157 -21.61 22.92 7.39
C PRO A 157 -21.23 23.55 6.04
N SER A 158 -19.99 23.38 5.56
CA SER A 158 -19.55 23.83 4.24
C SER A 158 -19.89 22.86 3.10
N ASP A 159 -20.30 21.64 3.44
CA ASP A 159 -20.80 20.63 2.51
C ASP A 159 -22.34 20.54 2.57
N ASP A 160 -22.99 20.96 1.48
CA ASP A 160 -24.45 20.89 1.33
C ASP A 160 -25.01 19.46 1.43
N SER A 161 -24.20 18.42 1.20
CA SER A 161 -24.63 17.03 1.35
C SER A 161 -24.86 16.61 2.81
N THR A 162 -24.14 17.25 3.75
CA THR A 162 -24.25 16.99 5.18
C THR A 162 -25.24 17.93 5.88
N PHE A 163 -25.73 18.96 5.18
CA PHE A 163 -26.53 20.04 5.73
C PHE A 163 -28.00 19.98 5.28
N ARG A 164 -28.95 20.08 6.23
CA ARG A 164 -30.37 20.25 5.92
C ARG A 164 -30.87 21.62 6.36
N LYS A 165 -31.19 22.46 5.37
CA LYS A 165 -31.81 23.78 5.57
C LYS A 165 -33.26 23.61 6.03
N LEU A 166 -33.68 24.44 6.98
CA LEU A 166 -35.09 24.54 7.38
C LEU A 166 -35.96 24.95 6.17
N GLY A 167 -36.77 24.01 5.68
CA GLY A 167 -37.63 24.22 4.51
C GLY A 167 -38.90 25.04 4.78
N THR A 168 -39.47 25.64 3.73
CA THR A 168 -40.80 26.30 3.76
C THR A 168 -41.96 25.30 3.77
N ALA A 169 -41.72 24.06 3.34
CA ALA A 169 -42.64 22.95 3.53
C ALA A 169 -42.49 22.40 4.96
N ILE A 170 -43.06 23.16 5.89
CA ILE A 170 -43.34 22.77 7.26
C ILE A 170 -43.69 21.26 7.30
N PRO A 171 -43.00 20.40 8.08
CA PRO A 171 -43.48 19.04 8.33
C PRO A 171 -44.95 19.05 8.75
N ASP A 172 -45.79 18.17 8.20
CA ASP A 172 -47.26 18.24 8.32
C ASP A 172 -47.78 18.31 9.77
N TYR A 173 -46.97 17.89 10.73
CA TYR A 173 -47.28 17.97 12.15
C TYR A 173 -47.18 19.36 12.79
N ILE A 174 -46.33 20.27 12.30
CA ILE A 174 -46.35 21.69 12.73
C ILE A 174 -47.55 22.39 12.05
N ARG A 175 -47.86 22.05 10.79
CA ARG A 175 -49.08 22.53 10.09
C ARG A 175 -50.36 22.11 10.81
N ALA A 176 -50.41 20.88 11.32
CA ALA A 176 -51.58 20.33 12.01
C ALA A 176 -51.95 21.07 13.31
N LYS A 177 -51.00 21.77 13.95
CA LYS A 177 -51.25 22.59 15.16
C LYS A 177 -51.36 24.10 14.89
N ALA A 178 -50.73 24.60 13.82
CA ALA A 178 -50.77 26.00 13.42
C ALA A 178 -52.03 26.33 12.59
N ALA A 179 -53.22 26.00 13.10
CA ALA A 179 -54.51 26.32 12.47
C ALA A 179 -54.83 27.84 12.37
N GLY A 180 -53.81 28.71 12.34
CA GLY A 180 -53.92 30.17 12.42
C GLY A 180 -52.84 30.97 11.68
N GLY A 181 -52.20 30.45 10.63
CA GLY A 181 -51.47 31.30 9.66
C GLY A 181 -50.09 31.82 10.10
N VAL A 182 -49.25 30.99 10.72
CA VAL A 182 -47.86 31.37 11.06
C VAL A 182 -46.94 31.24 9.83
N THR A 183 -46.32 32.35 9.42
CA THR A 183 -45.26 32.36 8.39
C THR A 183 -43.92 32.02 9.04
N LEU A 184 -43.35 30.85 8.72
CA LEU A 184 -42.01 30.47 9.17
C LEU A 184 -40.93 31.21 8.36
N THR A 185 -40.02 31.88 9.06
CA THR A 185 -38.78 32.39 8.47
C THR A 185 -37.77 31.24 8.37
N THR A 186 -37.16 31.06 7.20
CA THR A 186 -36.11 30.05 6.95
C THR A 186 -34.70 30.64 7.10
N THR A 187 -34.63 31.93 7.45
CA THR A 187 -33.39 32.66 7.64
C THR A 187 -33.42 33.52 8.91
N TYR A 188 -32.24 33.76 9.47
CA TYR A 188 -32.01 34.69 10.59
C TYR A 188 -30.83 35.59 10.25
N ASN A 189 -31.06 36.91 10.22
CA ASN A 189 -30.07 37.91 9.77
C ASN A 189 -29.43 37.56 8.40
N GLY A 190 -30.24 37.01 7.47
CA GLY A 190 -29.77 36.58 6.15
C GLY A 190 -29.07 35.22 6.10
N ASN A 191 -28.87 34.56 7.24
CA ASN A 191 -28.26 33.23 7.32
C ASN A 191 -29.32 32.13 7.32
N ASP A 192 -29.03 30.99 6.69
CA ASP A 192 -29.94 29.85 6.65
C ASP A 192 -30.09 29.21 8.04
N LEU A 193 -31.33 29.00 8.49
CA LEU A 193 -31.58 28.23 9.71
C LEU A 193 -31.30 26.74 9.48
N VAL A 194 -30.64 26.12 10.46
CA VAL A 194 -30.24 24.70 10.40
C VAL A 194 -31.35 23.83 10.98
N GLU A 195 -31.91 22.92 10.18
CA GLU A 195 -32.90 21.95 10.66
C GLU A 195 -32.23 20.71 11.25
N ALA A 196 -31.30 20.13 10.48
CA ALA A 196 -30.61 18.90 10.83
C ALA A 196 -29.28 18.79 10.08
N PHE A 197 -28.45 17.84 10.52
CA PHE A 197 -27.31 17.36 9.74
C PHE A 197 -27.56 15.93 9.28
N ALA A 198 -27.22 15.64 8.03
CA ALA A 198 -27.32 14.31 7.45
C ALA A 198 -26.14 13.45 7.91
N ASP A 199 -26.41 12.18 8.13
CA ASP A 199 -25.40 11.16 8.36
C ASP A 199 -24.97 10.56 7.02
N THR A 200 -23.80 10.96 6.53
CA THR A 200 -23.28 10.59 5.20
C THR A 200 -22.28 9.42 5.24
N ARG A 201 -22.13 8.74 6.38
CA ARG A 201 -21.19 7.61 6.53
C ARG A 201 -21.62 6.39 5.70
N SER A 202 -20.64 5.61 5.25
CA SER A 202 -20.86 4.36 4.51
C SER A 202 -21.37 3.20 5.37
N LEU A 203 -21.17 3.23 6.69
CA LEU A 203 -21.65 2.21 7.65
C LEU A 203 -22.72 2.81 8.59
N GLN A 204 -23.94 2.93 8.10
CA GLN A 204 -25.02 3.61 8.81
C GLN A 204 -25.58 2.82 10.00
N THR A 205 -25.56 3.44 11.17
CA THR A 205 -26.52 3.19 12.26
C THR A 205 -27.25 4.52 12.44
N THR A 206 -28.53 4.59 12.08
CA THR A 206 -29.21 5.85 11.73
C THR A 206 -29.32 6.83 12.91
N TYR A 207 -28.41 7.81 12.99
CA TYR A 207 -28.44 8.92 13.95
C TYR A 207 -28.29 10.25 13.22
N PHE A 208 -29.22 11.18 13.43
CA PHE A 208 -29.12 12.55 12.91
C PHE A 208 -29.27 13.56 14.05
N LEU A 209 -28.56 14.69 13.92
CA LEU A 209 -28.70 15.81 14.84
C LEU A 209 -29.94 16.62 14.47
N ARG A 210 -30.79 16.92 15.46
CA ARG A 210 -32.02 17.69 15.32
C ARG A 210 -32.27 18.61 16.52
N HIS A 211 -33.24 19.50 16.39
CA HIS A 211 -33.68 20.35 17.49
C HIS A 211 -34.88 19.78 18.28
N ILE A 212 -34.82 19.74 19.62
CA ILE A 212 -35.89 19.14 20.45
C ILE A 212 -37.00 20.11 20.91
N ARG A 213 -36.81 21.44 20.89
CA ARG A 213 -37.91 22.37 21.26
C ARG A 213 -39.08 22.28 20.30
N HIS A 214 -38.84 21.66 19.14
CA HIS A 214 -39.88 21.24 18.21
C HIS A 214 -41.01 20.42 18.87
N TYR A 215 -40.69 19.65 19.91
CA TYR A 215 -41.62 18.74 20.59
C TYR A 215 -42.18 19.29 21.91
N GLN A 216 -41.48 20.19 22.61
CA GLN A 216 -41.93 20.64 23.93
C GLN A 216 -43.17 21.56 23.88
N SER A 217 -43.34 22.37 22.81
CA SER A 217 -44.57 23.15 22.58
C SER A 217 -45.76 22.31 22.10
N LEU A 218 -45.52 21.06 21.68
CA LEU A 218 -46.57 20.12 21.29
C LEU A 218 -47.33 19.55 22.49
N PHE A 219 -46.79 19.58 23.72
CA PHE A 219 -47.36 18.86 24.87
C PHE A 219 -47.46 19.67 26.17
N GLY A 220 -47.20 20.99 26.17
CA GLY A 220 -47.30 21.86 27.35
C GLY A 220 -47.42 23.35 26.99
N SER A 221 -47.99 24.14 27.91
CA SER A 221 -48.59 25.48 27.78
C SER A 221 -47.68 26.67 27.35
N GLY A 222 -46.92 26.55 26.28
CA GLY A 222 -46.13 27.66 25.69
C GLY A 222 -46.71 28.15 24.36
N THR A 223 -46.80 29.47 24.18
CA THR A 223 -47.25 30.16 22.95
C THR A 223 -46.10 30.49 21.98
N ASP A 224 -44.94 29.84 22.13
CA ASP A 224 -43.63 30.31 21.62
C ASP A 224 -43.36 30.02 20.12
N PHE A 225 -44.38 30.00 19.25
CA PHE A 225 -44.16 29.82 17.81
C PHE A 225 -43.63 31.10 17.12
N GLU A 226 -43.79 32.28 17.72
CA GLU A 226 -43.24 33.54 17.18
C GLU A 226 -41.72 33.70 17.40
N ASP A 227 -41.09 32.87 18.26
CA ASP A 227 -39.66 32.92 18.58
C ASP A 227 -38.81 31.86 17.86
N LEU A 228 -39.38 31.12 16.90
CA LEU A 228 -38.67 30.04 16.17
C LEU A 228 -37.31 30.46 15.60
N PRO A 229 -37.15 31.56 14.83
CA PRO A 229 -35.84 31.99 14.35
C PRO A 229 -34.82 32.36 15.45
N GLN A 230 -35.27 32.58 16.69
CA GLN A 230 -34.37 32.86 17.81
C GLN A 230 -33.77 31.58 18.41
N VAL A 231 -34.39 30.42 18.24
CA VAL A 231 -33.97 29.16 18.88
C VAL A 231 -33.23 28.18 17.97
N PHE A 232 -33.25 28.40 16.65
CA PHE A 232 -32.46 27.60 15.71
C PHE A 232 -31.03 28.14 15.57
N PRO A 233 -30.03 27.24 15.55
CA PRO A 233 -28.73 27.59 14.98
C PRO A 233 -28.86 27.99 13.52
N TYR A 234 -27.85 28.68 13.00
CA TYR A 234 -27.82 29.12 11.60
C TYR A 234 -26.45 28.90 10.97
N ARG A 235 -26.46 28.68 9.66
CA ARG A 235 -25.27 28.51 8.84
C ARG A 235 -24.79 29.87 8.36
N VAL A 236 -23.57 30.25 8.74
CA VAL A 236 -22.94 31.49 8.34
C VAL A 236 -22.05 31.23 7.12
N GLN A 237 -22.47 31.75 5.97
CA GLN A 237 -21.72 31.63 4.72
C GLN A 237 -20.44 32.47 4.76
N ASN A 238 -19.39 32.02 4.06
CA ASN A 238 -18.10 32.72 3.96
C ASN A 238 -17.52 33.13 5.33
N SER A 239 -17.66 32.26 6.34
CA SER A 239 -17.35 32.60 7.74
C SER A 239 -15.90 32.38 8.12
N LEU A 240 -15.27 31.29 7.67
CA LEU A 240 -13.87 30.99 7.96
C LEU A 240 -13.19 30.53 6.67
N ASN A 241 -12.20 31.29 6.21
CA ASN A 241 -11.46 31.02 4.98
C ASN A 241 -12.37 30.81 3.74
N GLY A 242 -13.49 31.55 3.66
CA GLY A 242 -14.47 31.41 2.58
C GLY A 242 -15.43 30.22 2.71
N LEU A 243 -15.25 29.36 3.72
CA LEU A 243 -16.13 28.22 4.00
C LEU A 243 -17.26 28.60 4.97
N ALA A 244 -18.39 27.88 4.86
CA ALA A 244 -19.54 28.09 5.72
C ALA A 244 -19.34 27.45 7.09
N THR A 245 -19.76 28.11 8.17
CA THR A 245 -19.70 27.58 9.54
C THR A 245 -21.11 27.46 10.14
N PHE A 246 -21.25 26.66 11.18
CA PHE A 246 -22.47 26.53 11.96
C PHE A 246 -22.38 27.34 13.25
N SER A 247 -23.35 28.22 13.51
CA SER A 247 -23.39 29.07 14.70
C SER A 247 -24.61 28.76 15.58
N CYS A 248 -24.34 28.54 16.86
CA CYS A 248 -25.34 28.53 17.93
C CYS A 248 -25.57 29.92 18.53
N GLY A 249 -25.22 30.99 17.81
CA GLY A 249 -25.42 32.38 18.24
C GLY A 249 -24.68 32.77 19.54
N PRO A 250 -25.05 33.92 20.15
CA PRO A 250 -24.48 34.36 21.43
C PRO A 250 -24.81 33.43 22.60
N VAL A 251 -24.02 33.48 23.67
CA VAL A 251 -24.37 32.85 24.97
C VAL A 251 -25.78 33.25 25.39
N GLY A 252 -26.58 32.28 25.83
CA GLY A 252 -27.94 32.51 26.32
C GLY A 252 -28.98 32.65 25.21
N SER A 253 -28.58 32.56 23.94
CA SER A 253 -29.50 32.62 22.80
C SER A 253 -30.36 31.37 22.64
N SER A 254 -30.22 30.37 23.51
CA SER A 254 -31.07 29.19 23.51
C SER A 254 -30.88 28.21 22.34
N ARG A 255 -29.88 28.44 21.47
CA ARG A 255 -29.64 27.65 20.25
C ARG A 255 -28.73 26.46 20.51
N ARG A 256 -29.14 25.28 20.06
CA ARG A 256 -28.42 24.01 20.22
C ARG A 256 -28.89 22.97 19.20
N ILE A 257 -28.24 21.83 19.16
CA ILE A 257 -28.72 20.65 18.42
C ILE A 257 -28.45 19.37 19.23
N GLN A 258 -29.32 18.36 19.12
CA GLN A 258 -29.23 17.10 19.87
C GLN A 258 -29.35 15.89 18.96
N THR A 259 -28.79 14.76 19.40
CA THR A 259 -28.85 13.49 18.68
C THR A 259 -30.26 12.88 18.70
N SER A 260 -30.60 12.16 17.65
CA SER A 260 -31.85 11.40 17.57
C SER A 260 -31.69 10.15 16.71
N ALA A 261 -32.39 9.06 17.06
CA ALA A 261 -32.46 7.86 16.22
C ALA A 261 -33.75 7.83 15.38
N GLY A 262 -33.64 7.42 14.12
CA GLY A 262 -34.76 7.18 13.22
C GLY A 262 -34.53 7.63 11.77
N SER A 263 -35.52 7.41 10.90
CA SER A 263 -35.63 8.13 9.61
C SER A 263 -36.23 9.52 9.87
N LEU A 264 -35.90 10.51 9.03
CA LEU A 264 -36.57 11.81 9.01
C LEU A 264 -37.97 11.65 8.39
N ASP A 265 -38.81 10.79 8.98
CA ASP A 265 -40.18 10.59 8.54
C ASP A 265 -41.05 11.69 9.12
N VAL A 266 -41.22 12.73 8.31
CA VAL A 266 -42.06 13.91 8.57
C VAL A 266 -43.54 13.59 8.78
N THR A 267 -43.96 12.34 8.63
CA THR A 267 -45.35 11.90 8.82
C THR A 267 -45.63 11.32 10.22
N SER A 268 -44.62 10.95 11.00
CA SER A 268 -44.82 10.36 12.33
C SER A 268 -44.87 11.42 13.43
N LEU A 269 -45.96 11.43 14.21
CA LEU A 269 -46.18 12.34 15.36
C LEU A 269 -45.53 11.85 16.67
N THR A 270 -44.77 10.75 16.63
CA THR A 270 -44.18 10.14 17.83
C THR A 270 -42.85 10.79 18.15
N GLN A 271 -42.65 11.22 19.40
CA GLN A 271 -41.37 11.75 19.86
C GLN A 271 -40.30 10.65 19.70
N PRO A 272 -39.28 10.85 18.85
CA PRO A 272 -38.24 9.84 18.73
C PRO A 272 -37.38 9.91 19.98
N SER A 273 -36.84 8.77 20.40
CA SER A 273 -35.94 8.72 21.56
C SER A 273 -34.79 9.72 21.41
N ASN A 274 -34.24 10.19 22.53
CA ASN A 274 -33.02 11.01 22.58
C ASN A 274 -31.81 10.11 22.93
N PRO A 275 -31.36 9.22 22.03
CA PRO A 275 -30.21 8.38 22.28
C PRO A 275 -28.94 9.21 22.24
N ALA A 276 -27.99 8.87 23.10
CA ALA A 276 -26.61 9.31 22.91
C ALA A 276 -25.95 8.49 21.81
N LEU A 277 -24.91 9.05 21.18
CA LEU A 277 -24.00 8.28 20.33
C LEU A 277 -23.23 7.31 21.24
N ALA A 278 -23.74 6.09 21.36
CA ALA A 278 -23.18 5.11 22.27
C ALA A 278 -21.77 4.68 21.82
N GLY A 279 -20.84 4.60 22.77
CA GLY A 279 -19.48 4.13 22.52
C GLY A 279 -18.56 5.17 21.91
N THR A 280 -18.91 6.47 21.92
CA THR A 280 -17.98 7.53 21.53
C THR A 280 -16.80 7.58 22.48
N LYS A 281 -15.61 7.83 21.94
CA LYS A 281 -14.37 7.95 22.72
C LYS A 281 -13.57 9.18 22.38
N PHE A 282 -13.67 9.70 21.16
CA PHE A 282 -12.85 10.83 20.73
C PHE A 282 -13.67 11.85 19.92
N VAL A 283 -13.41 13.14 20.10
CA VAL A 283 -14.02 14.21 19.29
C VAL A 283 -12.96 15.20 18.87
N THR A 284 -12.90 15.52 17.58
CA THR A 284 -12.07 16.62 17.04
C THR A 284 -12.94 17.60 16.30
N MET A 285 -12.69 18.90 16.45
CA MET A 285 -13.49 19.94 15.83
C MET A 285 -12.70 21.20 15.51
N VAL A 286 -13.17 21.95 14.51
CA VAL A 286 -12.82 23.37 14.34
C VAL A 286 -13.84 24.20 15.12
N PHE A 287 -13.37 24.89 16.15
CA PHE A 287 -14.21 25.57 17.13
C PHE A 287 -13.96 27.07 17.16
N GLY A 288 -15.04 27.83 17.09
CA GLY A 288 -15.03 29.28 17.22
C GLY A 288 -15.59 29.70 18.58
N SER A 289 -14.73 30.30 19.40
CA SER A 289 -15.05 30.72 20.77
C SER A 289 -15.51 32.19 20.88
N GLN A 290 -15.64 32.90 19.75
CA GLN A 290 -15.96 34.34 19.67
C GLN A 290 -17.23 34.73 20.42
N ASN A 291 -18.18 33.81 20.52
CA ASN A 291 -19.50 34.04 21.10
C ASN A 291 -19.63 33.50 22.54
N GLY A 292 -18.51 33.28 23.24
CA GLY A 292 -18.48 32.84 24.65
C GLY A 292 -18.46 31.33 24.83
N GLY A 293 -17.74 30.61 23.98
CA GLY A 293 -17.80 29.14 23.86
C GLY A 293 -17.07 28.30 24.93
N GLY A 294 -16.43 28.88 25.96
CA GLY A 294 -15.37 28.22 26.75
C GLY A 294 -15.64 26.87 27.42
N LYS A 295 -16.89 26.52 27.79
CA LYS A 295 -17.19 25.29 28.56
C LYS A 295 -18.39 24.46 28.04
N ALA A 296 -18.58 24.38 26.72
CA ALA A 296 -19.61 23.51 26.13
C ALA A 296 -19.26 23.12 24.69
N LEU A 297 -18.07 22.56 24.50
CA LEU A 297 -17.62 22.10 23.19
C LEU A 297 -18.57 21.03 22.63
N VAL A 298 -18.96 20.08 23.48
CA VAL A 298 -19.95 19.02 23.20
C VAL A 298 -20.84 18.77 24.41
N GLY A 299 -22.07 18.35 24.18
CA GLY A 299 -22.96 17.85 25.22
C GLY A 299 -22.75 16.36 25.44
N LEU A 300 -22.59 15.96 26.70
CA LEU A 300 -22.49 14.56 27.13
C LEU A 300 -23.79 14.12 27.81
N SER A 301 -24.19 12.88 27.54
CA SER A 301 -25.44 12.30 28.06
C SER A 301 -25.54 12.15 29.58
N ASP A 302 -24.40 12.10 30.26
CA ASP A 302 -24.29 12.08 31.72
C ASP A 302 -24.20 13.47 32.35
N GLY A 303 -24.15 14.52 31.53
CA GLY A 303 -24.04 15.91 31.98
C GLY A 303 -22.64 16.31 32.46
N ALA A 304 -21.60 15.50 32.26
CA ALA A 304 -20.26 15.80 32.78
C ALA A 304 -19.64 17.09 32.22
N LEU A 305 -20.08 17.53 31.03
CA LEU A 305 -19.72 18.83 30.42
C LEU A 305 -20.85 19.87 30.48
N ALA A 306 -21.78 19.78 31.44
CA ALA A 306 -22.89 20.75 31.58
C ALA A 306 -22.42 22.17 31.98
N ARG A 307 -23.18 23.19 31.55
CA ARG A 307 -22.78 24.61 31.63
C ARG A 307 -23.73 25.56 32.39
N SER A 308 -23.15 26.62 33.00
CA SER A 308 -23.78 27.86 33.49
C SER A 308 -22.98 29.11 33.03
N ALA A 309 -23.38 29.75 31.91
CA ALA A 309 -22.89 31.04 31.37
C ALA A 309 -21.36 31.38 31.45
N PHE A 310 -20.57 30.82 30.54
CA PHE A 310 -19.11 31.01 30.40
C PHE A 310 -18.68 31.90 29.22
N THR A 311 -17.45 32.37 29.27
CA THR A 311 -16.71 33.20 28.29
C THR A 311 -15.59 32.36 27.64
N LYS A 312 -14.77 32.97 26.77
CA LYS A 312 -13.58 32.30 26.19
C LYS A 312 -12.50 31.97 27.23
N ASP A 313 -12.43 32.75 28.32
CA ASP A 313 -11.35 32.64 29.31
C ASP A 313 -11.61 31.54 30.36
N ASP A 314 -12.83 30.98 30.36
CA ASP A 314 -13.19 29.86 31.22
C ASP A 314 -12.53 28.55 30.77
N PRO A 315 -12.29 27.61 31.70
CA PRO A 315 -11.71 26.31 31.39
C PRO A 315 -12.48 25.51 30.34
N ILE A 316 -11.75 24.89 29.41
CA ILE A 316 -12.27 24.03 28.33
C ILE A 316 -13.24 22.96 28.83
N ALA A 317 -12.91 22.27 29.93
CA ALA A 317 -13.76 21.26 30.54
C ALA A 317 -13.68 21.29 32.07
N PRO A 318 -14.80 21.06 32.79
CA PRO A 318 -14.81 20.94 34.24
C PRO A 318 -14.28 19.59 34.77
N ILE A 319 -13.91 18.67 33.89
CA ILE A 319 -13.44 17.32 34.22
C ILE A 319 -12.02 17.11 33.71
N ALA A 320 -11.29 16.20 34.35
CA ALA A 320 -9.98 15.76 33.89
C ALA A 320 -10.15 14.79 32.72
N ILE A 321 -10.02 15.32 31.52
CA ILE A 321 -9.91 14.57 30.25
C ILE A 321 -8.64 14.99 29.53
N ASP A 322 -8.19 14.20 28.57
CA ASP A 322 -7.13 14.64 27.69
C ASP A 322 -7.71 15.59 26.62
N ALA A 323 -7.08 16.77 26.48
CA ALA A 323 -7.50 17.80 25.56
C ALA A 323 -6.30 18.42 24.84
N TRP A 324 -6.49 18.73 23.57
CA TRP A 324 -5.51 19.41 22.74
C TRP A 324 -6.13 20.64 22.09
N VAL A 325 -5.37 21.73 22.06
CA VAL A 325 -5.74 22.99 21.42
C VAL A 325 -4.66 23.36 20.41
N ASP A 326 -5.06 23.50 19.16
CA ASP A 326 -4.17 23.77 18.02
C ASP A 326 -2.96 22.80 18.00
N GLY A 327 -3.21 21.53 18.35
CA GLY A 327 -2.22 20.46 18.39
C GLY A 327 -1.41 20.33 19.68
N VAL A 328 -1.55 21.25 20.64
CA VAL A 328 -0.82 21.24 21.91
C VAL A 328 -1.67 20.62 23.01
N LYS A 329 -1.12 19.64 23.75
CA LYS A 329 -1.80 19.06 24.92
C LYS A 329 -1.91 20.11 26.04
N VAL A 330 -3.11 20.30 26.59
CA VAL A 330 -3.39 21.30 27.62
C VAL A 330 -4.07 20.70 28.84
N ASN A 331 -4.12 21.43 29.95
CA ASN A 331 -4.95 21.06 31.09
C ASN A 331 -6.34 21.68 30.91
N PRO A 332 -7.39 20.91 30.57
CA PRO A 332 -8.68 21.47 30.23
C PRO A 332 -9.43 22.08 31.43
N THR A 333 -9.02 21.76 32.67
CA THR A 333 -9.63 22.30 33.90
C THR A 333 -9.12 23.70 34.26
N SER A 334 -8.10 24.21 33.57
CA SER A 334 -7.52 25.53 33.80
C SER A 334 -7.29 26.35 32.53
N THR A 335 -7.17 25.70 31.37
CA THR A 335 -6.87 26.37 30.11
C THR A 335 -8.14 26.91 29.46
N GLY A 336 -8.15 28.20 29.11
CA GLY A 336 -9.18 28.84 28.30
C GLY A 336 -8.84 28.86 26.80
N LEU A 337 -9.75 29.41 25.99
CA LEU A 337 -9.66 29.53 24.54
C LEU A 337 -9.25 30.94 24.10
N SER A 338 -8.82 31.07 22.84
CA SER A 338 -8.29 32.33 22.31
C SER A 338 -9.34 33.41 22.06
N GLY A 339 -10.62 33.03 21.97
CA GLY A 339 -11.67 33.91 21.45
C GLY A 339 -11.76 33.91 19.92
N GLY A 340 -10.84 33.24 19.23
CA GLY A 340 -10.84 33.03 17.79
C GLY A 340 -11.30 31.61 17.39
N TRP A 341 -10.89 31.21 16.20
CA TRP A 341 -11.04 29.84 15.69
C TRP A 341 -9.83 29.00 16.11
N GLN A 342 -10.09 27.78 16.59
CA GLN A 342 -9.05 26.84 17.04
C GLN A 342 -9.44 25.42 16.67
N ILE A 343 -8.45 24.55 16.55
CA ILE A 343 -8.70 23.10 16.46
C ILE A 343 -8.69 22.55 17.88
N ILE A 344 -9.74 21.82 18.25
CA ILE A 344 -9.86 21.22 19.57
C ILE A 344 -10.11 19.73 19.44
N SER A 345 -9.29 18.92 20.12
CA SER A 345 -9.46 17.48 20.24
C SER A 345 -9.69 17.09 21.70
N LEU A 346 -10.60 16.16 21.95
CA LEU A 346 -10.98 15.68 23.28
C LEU A 346 -11.03 14.15 23.28
N ASP A 347 -10.32 13.52 24.22
CA ASP A 347 -10.58 12.14 24.62
C ASP A 347 -11.69 12.15 25.67
N ILE A 348 -12.87 11.65 25.29
CA ILE A 348 -14.07 11.57 26.10
C ILE A 348 -14.39 10.12 26.49
N THR A 349 -13.40 9.24 26.50
CA THR A 349 -13.58 7.82 26.84
C THR A 349 -14.37 7.65 28.14
N GLY A 350 -15.42 6.83 28.07
CA GLY A 350 -16.36 6.61 29.18
C GLY A 350 -17.61 7.48 29.13
N HIS A 351 -17.69 8.43 28.19
CA HIS A 351 -18.82 9.31 28.00
C HIS A 351 -19.46 9.17 26.61
N ASN A 352 -20.75 9.52 26.49
CA ASN A 352 -21.46 9.51 25.20
C ASN A 352 -21.89 10.91 24.79
N VAL A 353 -21.59 11.31 23.55
CA VAL A 353 -22.03 12.58 22.96
C VAL A 353 -23.54 12.54 22.67
N ASN A 354 -24.27 13.59 23.05
CA ASN A 354 -25.71 13.71 22.76
C ASN A 354 -26.14 15.07 22.19
N ALA A 355 -25.23 16.06 22.12
CA ALA A 355 -25.59 17.39 21.66
C ALA A 355 -24.38 18.25 21.26
N PHE A 356 -24.64 19.33 20.52
CA PHE A 356 -23.72 20.43 20.28
C PHE A 356 -24.40 21.76 20.64
N GLY A 357 -23.64 22.67 21.24
CA GLY A 357 -24.15 23.91 21.82
C GLY A 357 -25.05 23.74 23.05
N TRP A 358 -24.93 22.63 23.79
CA TRP A 358 -25.78 22.28 24.93
C TRP A 358 -25.33 22.91 26.27
N ALA A 359 -26.29 23.18 27.17
CA ALA A 359 -26.05 23.65 28.54
C ALA A 359 -27.01 22.95 29.53
N ALA A 360 -26.91 23.26 30.84
CA ALA A 360 -27.73 22.60 31.86
C ALA A 360 -29.25 22.80 31.67
N ASP A 361 -29.66 23.89 31.02
CA ASP A 361 -31.04 24.17 30.64
C ASP A 361 -31.14 24.86 29.26
N TYR A 362 -32.37 25.20 28.86
CA TYR A 362 -32.64 25.82 27.57
C TYR A 362 -32.41 27.33 27.51
N ASN A 363 -32.19 28.01 28.64
CA ASN A 363 -31.98 29.46 28.72
C ASN A 363 -30.48 29.82 28.74
N THR A 364 -29.61 28.83 28.95
CA THR A 364 -28.16 29.03 29.15
C THR A 364 -27.29 28.41 28.04
N CYS A 365 -27.90 27.92 26.96
CA CYS A 365 -27.23 27.36 25.79
C CYS A 365 -26.90 28.41 24.70
N GLY A 366 -26.11 28.01 23.71
CA GLY A 366 -25.53 28.90 22.69
C GLY A 366 -24.12 29.40 23.03
N GLY A 367 -23.52 30.16 22.11
CA GLY A 367 -22.18 30.75 22.24
C GLY A 367 -21.07 30.02 21.49
N GLN A 368 -21.38 28.90 20.85
CA GLN A 368 -20.44 28.07 20.09
C GLN A 368 -20.60 28.31 18.60
N ASN A 369 -19.47 28.44 17.89
CA ASN A 369 -19.41 28.31 16.44
C ASN A 369 -18.58 27.07 16.09
N TYR A 370 -18.95 26.37 15.03
CA TYR A 370 -18.26 25.17 14.59
C TYR A 370 -17.97 25.28 13.10
N GLY A 371 -16.71 25.05 12.73
CA GLY A 371 -16.30 24.82 11.35
C GLY A 371 -16.68 23.42 10.96
N GLU A 372 -16.06 22.41 11.55
CA GLU A 372 -16.29 21.00 11.25
C GLU A 372 -16.13 20.15 12.50
N ILE A 373 -16.83 19.03 12.60
CA ILE A 373 -16.80 18.15 13.76
C ILE A 373 -16.69 16.69 13.31
N LEU A 374 -15.75 15.96 13.91
CA LEU A 374 -15.56 14.52 13.75
C LEU A 374 -15.65 13.85 15.12
N VAL A 375 -16.44 12.78 15.22
CA VAL A 375 -16.63 11.98 16.44
C VAL A 375 -16.23 10.54 16.13
N PHE A 376 -15.48 9.89 17.00
CA PHE A 376 -14.98 8.53 16.84
C PHE A 376 -15.47 7.62 17.98
N ASN A 377 -15.66 6.33 17.68
CA ASN A 377 -15.97 5.28 18.66
C ASN A 377 -14.71 4.58 19.22
N GLU A 378 -13.54 5.10 18.85
CA GLU A 378 -12.23 4.63 19.22
C GLU A 378 -11.39 5.80 19.74
N VAL A 379 -10.40 5.51 20.58
CA VAL A 379 -9.40 6.51 20.96
C VAL A 379 -8.43 6.60 19.80
N LEU A 380 -8.23 7.80 19.26
CA LEU A 380 -7.24 8.00 18.22
C LEU A 380 -5.84 7.94 18.82
N ALA A 381 -4.94 7.20 18.18
CA ALA A 381 -3.53 7.33 18.47
C ALA A 381 -3.06 8.75 18.16
N ASP A 382 -2.00 9.23 18.83
CA ASP A 382 -1.53 10.61 18.73
C ASP A 382 -1.35 11.09 17.29
N ALA A 383 -0.89 10.20 16.43
CA ALA A 383 -0.63 10.54 15.05
C ALA A 383 -1.87 10.49 14.16
N GLU A 384 -2.81 9.57 14.41
CA GLU A 384 -4.13 9.59 13.75
C GLU A 384 -4.86 10.89 14.10
N ARG A 385 -4.78 11.30 15.38
CA ARG A 385 -5.27 12.60 15.84
C ARG A 385 -4.59 13.75 15.10
N VAL A 386 -3.26 13.77 15.02
CA VAL A 386 -2.51 14.80 14.28
C VAL A 386 -2.89 14.83 12.80
N SER A 387 -3.13 13.68 12.15
CA SER A 387 -3.62 13.63 10.76
C SER A 387 -4.97 14.33 10.61
N VAL A 388 -5.92 14.03 11.50
CA VAL A 388 -7.26 14.66 11.50
C VAL A 388 -7.15 16.16 11.76
N GLU A 389 -6.36 16.57 12.76
CA GLU A 389 -6.15 17.98 13.07
C GLU A 389 -5.45 18.73 11.93
N THR A 390 -4.45 18.12 11.27
CA THR A 390 -3.75 18.70 10.12
C THR A 390 -4.69 18.87 8.92
N TYR A 391 -5.56 17.89 8.66
CA TYR A 391 -6.62 18.00 7.66
C TYR A 391 -7.49 19.24 7.93
N LEU A 392 -7.99 19.38 9.17
CA LEU A 392 -8.81 20.51 9.57
C LEU A 392 -8.04 21.84 9.47
N ALA A 393 -6.77 21.86 9.87
CA ALA A 393 -5.93 23.06 9.78
C ALA A 393 -5.80 23.54 8.34
N LYS A 394 -5.52 22.63 7.41
CA LYS A 394 -5.40 22.94 5.98
C LYS A 394 -6.72 23.43 5.41
N LYS A 395 -7.81 22.68 5.61
CA LYS A 395 -9.13 23.00 5.06
C LYS A 395 -9.64 24.36 5.54
N TRP A 396 -9.51 24.63 6.83
CA TRP A 396 -10.07 25.81 7.46
C TRP A 396 -9.09 27.00 7.53
N GLY A 397 -7.92 26.89 6.90
CA GLY A 397 -6.94 27.99 6.83
C GLY A 397 -6.25 28.31 8.16
N LEU A 398 -6.13 27.34 9.05
CA LEU A 398 -5.55 27.47 10.40
C LEU A 398 -4.11 26.92 10.48
N THR A 399 -3.46 26.59 9.36
CA THR A 399 -2.09 26.04 9.34
C THR A 399 -1.07 26.93 10.06
N GLY A 400 -1.21 28.26 10.01
CA GLY A 400 -0.27 29.19 10.65
C GLY A 400 -0.34 29.24 12.18
N GLN A 401 -1.45 28.79 12.77
CA GLN A 401 -1.64 28.72 14.23
C GLN A 401 -1.48 27.29 14.79
N TYR A 402 -1.68 26.28 13.94
CA TYR A 402 -1.55 24.88 14.33
C TYR A 402 -0.10 24.56 14.69
N GLN A 403 0.13 24.12 15.93
CA GLN A 403 1.45 23.78 16.47
C GLN A 403 1.63 22.29 16.72
N GLY A 404 0.70 21.46 16.24
CA GLY A 404 0.89 20.02 16.23
C GLY A 404 2.14 19.68 15.44
N VAL A 405 3.21 19.37 16.15
CA VAL A 405 4.40 18.75 15.58
C VAL A 405 3.98 17.35 15.15
N ALA A 406 4.44 16.90 13.98
CA ALA A 406 4.21 15.55 13.47
C ALA A 406 4.49 14.51 14.56
N ALA A 407 3.44 14.09 15.28
CA ALA A 407 3.53 12.98 16.20
C ALA A 407 3.76 11.76 15.31
N ARG A 408 4.84 11.01 15.58
CA ARG A 408 5.19 9.82 14.82
C ARG A 408 3.97 8.89 14.80
N THR A 409 3.43 8.60 13.63
CA THR A 409 2.48 7.50 13.46
C THR A 409 3.19 6.22 13.86
N ALA A 410 2.84 5.70 15.04
CA ALA A 410 3.15 4.32 15.39
C ALA A 410 2.49 3.34 14.40
N GLN A 411 1.47 3.79 13.66
CA GLN A 411 0.71 3.02 12.67
C GLN A 411 0.37 3.92 11.47
N PRO A 412 1.30 4.13 10.51
CA PRO A 412 0.99 4.84 9.27
C PRO A 412 -0.02 4.07 8.42
N ALA A 413 -0.80 4.79 7.59
CA ALA A 413 -1.66 4.14 6.61
C ALA A 413 -0.82 3.41 5.56
N LYS A 414 -1.29 2.29 5.04
CA LYS A 414 -0.46 1.36 4.27
C LYS A 414 -0.87 1.34 2.82
N ALA A 415 0.11 1.29 1.93
CA ALA A 415 -0.09 0.97 0.53
C ALA A 415 1.06 0.10 0.01
N PHE A 416 0.72 -0.77 -0.93
CA PHE A 416 1.70 -1.54 -1.70
C PHE A 416 1.89 -0.89 -3.06
N LEU A 417 3.14 -0.73 -3.46
CA LEU A 417 3.51 -0.13 -4.73
C LEU A 417 4.49 -1.02 -5.49
N TYR A 418 4.14 -1.32 -6.74
CA TYR A 418 4.91 -2.17 -7.64
C TYR A 418 5.33 -1.41 -8.90
N GLY A 419 6.34 -1.91 -9.59
CA GLY A 419 6.68 -1.50 -10.95
C GLY A 419 7.75 -0.40 -11.04
N GLY A 420 8.18 -0.17 -12.28
CA GLY A 420 9.41 0.57 -12.57
C GLY A 420 9.25 2.06 -12.90
N THR A 421 8.02 2.57 -13.05
CA THR A 421 7.73 3.88 -13.63
C THR A 421 6.57 4.60 -12.94
N GLY A 422 6.35 5.87 -13.28
CA GLY A 422 5.17 6.62 -12.85
C GLY A 422 5.42 7.67 -11.78
N ASN A 423 4.33 8.32 -11.36
CA ASN A 423 4.36 9.40 -10.40
C ASN A 423 3.36 9.12 -9.28
N VAL A 424 3.85 9.16 -8.04
CA VAL A 424 3.03 9.02 -6.83
C VAL A 424 3.09 10.32 -6.03
N GLU A 425 1.96 10.80 -5.56
CA GLU A 425 1.85 11.96 -4.68
C GLU A 425 1.26 11.51 -3.34
N ILE A 426 1.91 11.88 -2.24
CA ILE A 426 1.52 11.49 -0.88
C ILE A 426 0.97 12.69 -0.13
N GLU A 427 -0.26 12.53 0.37
CA GLU A 427 -0.95 13.45 1.26
C GLU A 427 -1.29 12.76 2.60
N GLY A 428 -0.45 12.97 3.62
CA GLY A 428 -0.61 12.37 4.95
C GLY A 428 0.55 11.44 5.29
N HIS A 429 0.34 10.53 6.25
CA HIS A 429 1.40 9.66 6.76
C HIS A 429 1.23 8.24 6.24
N ILE A 430 2.02 7.88 5.22
CA ILE A 430 1.82 6.66 4.45
C ILE A 430 3.08 5.80 4.50
N GLN A 431 2.90 4.53 4.86
CA GLN A 431 3.90 3.49 4.73
C GLN A 431 3.76 2.79 3.39
N LEU A 432 4.85 2.77 2.61
CA LEU A 432 4.93 2.04 1.37
C LEU A 432 5.66 0.71 1.54
N SER A 433 5.08 -0.34 0.94
CA SER A 433 5.66 -1.68 0.76
C SER A 433 5.74 -2.03 -0.72
N GLY A 434 6.44 -3.10 -1.09
CA GLY A 434 6.59 -3.52 -2.50
C GLY A 434 7.87 -3.00 -3.17
N THR A 435 7.97 -3.11 -4.49
CA THR A 435 9.16 -2.69 -5.24
C THR A 435 8.80 -1.59 -6.23
N TYR A 436 9.27 -0.36 -5.96
CA TYR A 436 9.00 0.79 -6.81
C TYR A 436 10.27 1.53 -7.20
N SER A 437 10.33 2.02 -8.43
CA SER A 437 11.45 2.84 -8.92
C SER A 437 11.04 4.08 -9.74
N GLY A 438 9.80 4.55 -9.58
CA GLY A 438 9.35 5.81 -10.17
C GLY A 438 9.59 7.03 -9.28
N THR A 439 8.82 8.10 -9.50
CA THR A 439 8.92 9.32 -8.69
C THR A 439 7.86 9.34 -7.59
N ILE A 440 8.23 9.88 -6.42
CA ILE A 440 7.33 10.08 -5.29
C ILE A 440 7.44 11.52 -4.82
N THR A 441 6.33 12.25 -4.79
CA THR A 441 6.24 13.60 -4.23
C THR A 441 5.56 13.54 -2.89
N VAL A 442 6.27 13.91 -1.81
CA VAL A 442 5.68 14.01 -0.48
C VAL A 442 5.31 15.47 -0.22
N ASN A 443 4.00 15.73 -0.14
CA ASN A 443 3.51 17.08 0.07
C ASN A 443 3.78 17.56 1.50
N ALA A 444 3.82 18.89 1.68
CA ALA A 444 4.06 19.51 2.97
C ALA A 444 3.11 18.99 4.07
N GLY A 445 3.70 18.58 5.21
CA GLY A 445 2.98 17.96 6.32
C GLY A 445 2.64 16.49 6.13
N GLY A 446 3.05 15.86 5.01
CA GLY A 446 3.01 14.41 4.84
C GLY A 446 4.30 13.73 5.31
N THR A 447 4.24 12.41 5.48
CA THR A 447 5.40 11.56 5.75
C THR A 447 5.32 10.29 4.90
N LEU A 448 6.40 9.98 4.18
CA LEU A 448 6.61 8.68 3.55
C LEU A 448 7.41 7.79 4.50
N ALA A 449 6.85 6.69 4.98
CA ALA A 449 7.59 5.64 5.68
C ALA A 449 7.91 4.50 4.70
N VAL A 450 9.19 4.24 4.43
CA VAL A 450 9.60 3.09 3.61
C VAL A 450 9.85 1.87 4.49
N THR A 451 9.40 0.71 4.01
CA THR A 451 9.65 -0.57 4.65
C THR A 451 11.07 -1.08 4.35
N PRO A 452 11.63 -1.92 5.24
CA PRO A 452 12.97 -2.45 5.05
C PRO A 452 13.07 -3.39 3.85
N LYS A 453 14.27 -3.50 3.30
CA LYS A 453 14.57 -4.47 2.23
C LYS A 453 14.42 -5.91 2.72
N TYR A 454 13.69 -6.72 1.95
CA TYR A 454 13.61 -8.15 2.20
C TYR A 454 14.92 -8.86 1.80
N ALA A 455 15.63 -9.42 2.77
CA ALA A 455 16.88 -10.16 2.56
C ALA A 455 16.94 -11.39 3.49
N PRO A 456 16.12 -12.42 3.26
CA PRO A 456 16.06 -13.59 4.12
C PRO A 456 17.31 -14.48 3.97
N GLU A 457 17.61 -15.25 5.02
CA GLU A 457 18.60 -16.32 4.94
C GLU A 457 18.02 -17.52 4.17
N ILE A 458 18.61 -17.82 3.01
CA ILE A 458 18.18 -18.95 2.18
C ILE A 458 18.72 -20.26 2.78
N PRO A 459 17.87 -21.28 3.05
CA PRO A 459 18.26 -22.52 3.71
C PRO A 459 19.52 -23.14 3.07
N ALA A 460 20.54 -23.42 3.88
CA ALA A 460 21.78 -24.02 3.39
C ALA A 460 21.81 -25.56 3.55
N GLU A 461 21.12 -26.09 4.55
CA GLU A 461 21.10 -27.52 4.84
C GLU A 461 20.48 -28.32 3.67
N GLY A 462 21.19 -29.36 3.23
CA GLY A 462 20.74 -30.22 2.14
C GLY A 462 20.71 -29.57 0.75
N ARG A 463 21.09 -28.29 0.62
CA ARG A 463 21.15 -27.57 -0.65
C ARG A 463 22.24 -28.18 -1.54
N VAL A 464 21.84 -28.65 -2.71
CA VAL A 464 22.73 -29.27 -3.72
C VAL A 464 22.93 -28.41 -4.94
N GLY A 465 22.19 -27.30 -5.05
CA GLY A 465 22.42 -26.31 -6.09
C GLY A 465 21.73 -24.99 -5.77
N TRP A 466 22.42 -23.91 -6.08
CA TRP A 466 21.91 -22.55 -6.07
C TRP A 466 22.43 -21.88 -7.32
N PHE A 467 21.56 -21.72 -8.31
CA PHE A 467 21.95 -21.29 -9.64
C PHE A 467 21.17 -20.02 -9.98
N ASP A 468 21.90 -18.91 -10.05
CA ASP A 468 21.34 -17.57 -10.20
C ASP A 468 21.92 -16.92 -11.46
N PRO A 469 21.16 -16.81 -12.57
CA PRO A 469 21.72 -16.28 -13.82
C PRO A 469 22.01 -14.77 -13.75
N ASP A 470 21.50 -14.08 -12.74
CA ASP A 470 21.72 -12.64 -12.50
C ASP A 470 22.88 -12.38 -11.52
N ALA A 471 23.44 -13.43 -10.90
CA ALA A 471 24.63 -13.31 -10.08
C ALA A 471 25.86 -13.01 -10.94
N ALA A 472 26.75 -12.15 -10.43
CA ALA A 472 28.02 -11.85 -11.06
C ALA A 472 28.81 -13.15 -11.33
N ASP A 473 29.35 -13.27 -12.54
CA ASP A 473 30.16 -14.39 -13.03
C ASP A 473 29.47 -15.77 -13.02
N ALA A 474 28.16 -15.84 -12.75
CA ALA A 474 27.44 -17.11 -12.69
C ALA A 474 27.20 -17.74 -14.07
N LEU A 475 27.07 -16.93 -15.13
CA LEU A 475 26.93 -17.40 -16.50
C LEU A 475 28.21 -17.18 -17.28
N HIS A 476 28.64 -18.21 -18.00
CA HIS A 476 29.61 -18.03 -19.08
C HIS A 476 28.91 -18.14 -20.42
N THR A 477 29.06 -17.08 -21.20
CA THR A 477 28.42 -16.94 -22.51
C THR A 477 29.44 -16.97 -23.64
N SER A 478 29.01 -17.49 -24.77
CA SER A 478 29.67 -17.35 -26.08
C SER A 478 28.76 -16.54 -26.99
N THR A 479 29.30 -16.06 -28.12
CA THR A 479 28.48 -15.44 -29.16
C THR A 479 28.22 -16.46 -30.27
N GLU A 480 26.94 -16.70 -30.57
CA GLU A 480 26.49 -17.51 -31.71
C GLU A 480 25.40 -16.73 -32.44
N ASP A 481 25.52 -16.57 -33.76
CA ASP A 481 24.63 -15.76 -34.60
C ASP A 481 24.32 -14.35 -34.03
N GLY A 482 25.31 -13.74 -33.38
CA GLY A 482 25.20 -12.40 -32.79
C GLY A 482 24.45 -12.34 -31.45
N ALA A 483 24.06 -13.49 -30.88
CA ALA A 483 23.38 -13.57 -29.58
C ALA A 483 24.25 -14.27 -28.52
N SER A 484 24.01 -13.93 -27.25
CA SER A 484 24.74 -14.52 -26.11
C SER A 484 24.19 -15.90 -25.75
N THR A 485 24.90 -16.96 -26.12
CA THR A 485 24.56 -18.35 -25.78
C THR A 485 25.27 -18.80 -24.52
N VAL A 486 24.54 -19.44 -23.60
CA VAL A 486 25.03 -19.93 -22.32
C VAL A 486 25.68 -21.30 -22.53
N TYR A 487 27.01 -21.35 -22.42
CA TYR A 487 27.73 -22.63 -22.46
C TYR A 487 28.04 -23.19 -21.08
N GLY A 488 27.93 -22.39 -20.03
CA GLY A 488 27.79 -22.94 -18.70
C GLY A 488 27.08 -22.03 -17.72
N PHE A 489 26.74 -22.62 -16.58
CA PHE A 489 26.04 -21.95 -15.51
C PHE A 489 26.49 -22.54 -14.16
N TRP A 490 27.15 -21.69 -13.37
CA TRP A 490 27.85 -22.02 -12.13
C TRP A 490 26.93 -21.79 -10.93
N PRO A 491 27.11 -22.55 -9.85
CA PRO A 491 26.42 -22.26 -8.62
C PRO A 491 26.89 -20.92 -8.05
N GLN A 492 26.00 -20.22 -7.34
CA GLN A 492 26.26 -18.89 -6.80
C GLN A 492 27.51 -18.89 -5.90
N GLY A 493 28.38 -17.89 -6.11
CA GLY A 493 29.65 -17.77 -5.39
C GLY A 493 30.78 -18.67 -5.92
N LYS A 494 30.54 -19.42 -7.01
CA LYS A 494 31.57 -20.15 -7.75
C LYS A 494 31.80 -19.53 -9.12
N THR A 495 33.02 -19.71 -9.59
CA THR A 495 33.55 -19.28 -10.89
C THR A 495 34.41 -20.41 -11.44
N GLU A 496 34.75 -20.37 -12.72
CA GLU A 496 35.64 -21.37 -13.33
C GLU A 496 36.93 -21.61 -12.53
N SER A 497 37.53 -20.55 -11.98
CA SER A 497 38.76 -20.61 -11.20
C SER A 497 38.61 -21.14 -9.76
N THR A 498 37.38 -21.24 -9.25
CA THR A 498 37.08 -21.67 -7.87
C THR A 498 36.37 -23.02 -7.80
N MET A 499 36.05 -23.63 -8.95
CA MET A 499 35.51 -24.97 -9.05
C MET A 499 36.57 -26.01 -8.68
N SER A 500 36.16 -27.01 -7.90
CA SER A 500 36.99 -28.16 -7.49
C SER A 500 36.44 -29.45 -8.08
N VAL A 501 37.27 -30.49 -8.22
CA VAL A 501 36.85 -31.80 -8.75
C VAL A 501 35.63 -32.32 -7.97
N GLY A 502 34.55 -32.65 -8.69
CA GLY A 502 33.28 -33.07 -8.13
C GLY A 502 32.24 -31.95 -7.96
N ASP A 503 32.64 -30.68 -8.00
CA ASP A 503 31.68 -29.56 -7.96
C ASP A 503 30.72 -29.63 -9.15
N LEU A 504 29.45 -29.32 -8.89
CA LEU A 504 28.37 -29.50 -9.85
C LEU A 504 28.05 -28.18 -10.55
N PHE A 505 27.81 -28.25 -11.85
CA PHE A 505 27.44 -27.10 -12.67
C PHE A 505 26.60 -27.53 -13.88
N PHE A 506 26.01 -26.56 -14.55
CA PHE A 506 25.29 -26.76 -15.80
C PHE A 506 26.16 -26.42 -17.00
N TYR A 507 26.11 -27.24 -18.05
CA TYR A 507 26.90 -27.03 -19.27
C TYR A 507 26.04 -27.16 -20.53
N GLY A 508 26.21 -26.22 -21.45
CA GLY A 508 25.58 -26.19 -22.77
C GLY A 508 26.53 -26.72 -23.85
N VAL A 509 26.15 -27.81 -24.51
CA VAL A 509 27.02 -28.55 -25.45
C VAL A 509 26.80 -28.07 -26.89
N GLY A 510 27.83 -27.56 -27.56
CA GLY A 510 27.76 -27.20 -28.99
C GLY A 510 26.59 -26.25 -29.30
N SER A 511 25.82 -26.54 -30.35
CA SER A 511 24.62 -25.80 -30.80
C SER A 511 23.35 -26.07 -29.96
N ARG A 512 23.50 -26.56 -28.73
CA ARG A 512 22.41 -26.87 -27.79
C ARG A 512 22.31 -25.90 -26.62
N ARG A 513 22.79 -24.67 -26.80
CA ARG A 513 22.95 -23.68 -25.75
C ARG A 513 21.75 -22.74 -25.69
N PRO A 514 21.09 -22.57 -24.53
CA PRO A 514 20.09 -21.52 -24.39
C PRO A 514 20.73 -20.13 -24.42
N PHE A 515 19.93 -19.08 -24.45
CA PHE A 515 20.39 -17.71 -24.57
C PHE A 515 20.27 -16.96 -23.24
N ALA A 516 21.23 -16.09 -22.94
CA ALA A 516 21.10 -15.14 -21.85
C ALA A 516 20.33 -13.89 -22.35
N GLN A 517 19.23 -13.55 -21.69
CA GLN A 517 18.36 -12.43 -22.04
C GLN A 517 18.19 -11.49 -20.86
N THR A 518 18.76 -10.29 -20.95
CA THR A 518 18.66 -9.27 -19.89
C THR A 518 17.48 -8.34 -20.15
N GLN A 519 16.41 -8.50 -19.38
CA GLN A 519 15.16 -7.73 -19.55
C GLN A 519 14.34 -7.70 -18.26
N ALA A 520 13.48 -6.70 -18.12
CA ALA A 520 12.50 -6.62 -17.04
C ALA A 520 11.30 -7.52 -17.34
N ARG A 521 10.81 -8.25 -16.33
CA ARG A 521 9.67 -9.16 -16.43
C ARG A 521 8.79 -9.01 -15.19
N GLY A 522 7.46 -9.07 -15.37
CA GLY A 522 6.51 -8.86 -14.28
C GLY A 522 6.64 -7.45 -13.71
N PHE A 523 6.58 -7.31 -12.38
CA PHE A 523 6.94 -6.06 -11.70
C PHE A 523 8.41 -6.01 -11.28
N GLY A 524 9.19 -7.03 -11.63
CA GLY A 524 10.60 -7.14 -11.30
C GLY A 524 11.46 -6.15 -12.06
N ARG A 525 12.66 -5.90 -11.54
CA ARG A 525 13.68 -5.10 -12.22
C ARG A 525 14.22 -5.87 -13.44
N THR A 526 14.95 -5.17 -14.30
CA THR A 526 15.74 -5.81 -15.37
C THR A 526 16.71 -6.82 -14.76
N ARG A 527 16.61 -8.08 -15.20
CA ARG A 527 17.49 -9.18 -14.79
C ARG A 527 17.87 -10.06 -15.96
N THR A 528 18.93 -10.84 -15.80
CA THR A 528 19.33 -11.85 -16.77
C THR A 528 18.52 -13.14 -16.59
N TRP A 529 17.72 -13.48 -17.59
CA TRP A 529 16.97 -14.74 -17.68
C TRP A 529 17.63 -15.68 -18.70
N ILE A 530 17.44 -16.99 -18.53
CA ILE A 530 17.87 -18.01 -19.48
C ILE A 530 16.70 -18.38 -20.37
N ASP A 531 16.82 -18.09 -21.66
CA ASP A 531 15.83 -18.36 -22.69
C ASP A 531 16.16 -19.66 -23.44
N PHE A 532 15.26 -20.65 -23.34
CA PHE A 532 15.40 -21.93 -24.02
C PHE A 532 14.75 -21.95 -25.40
N ASP A 533 14.33 -20.81 -25.93
CA ASP A 533 13.97 -20.61 -27.33
C ASP A 533 15.12 -20.00 -28.13
N HIS A 534 15.04 -20.05 -29.45
CA HIS A 534 16.02 -19.41 -30.33
C HIS A 534 15.64 -17.95 -30.63
N PRO A 535 16.62 -17.03 -30.75
CA PRO A 535 16.35 -15.67 -31.16
C PRO A 535 15.82 -15.63 -32.60
N GLN A 536 15.04 -14.59 -32.89
CA GLN A 536 14.46 -14.37 -34.22
C GLN A 536 15.56 -14.31 -35.29
N GLY A 537 15.54 -15.25 -36.24
CA GLY A 537 16.50 -15.33 -37.35
C GLY A 537 17.55 -16.43 -37.21
N HIS A 538 17.70 -17.05 -36.04
CA HIS A 538 18.53 -18.25 -35.91
C HIS A 538 17.88 -19.42 -36.66
N VAL A 539 18.67 -20.15 -37.45
CA VAL A 539 18.20 -21.26 -38.29
C VAL A 539 18.71 -22.56 -37.66
N PRO A 540 17.93 -23.20 -36.78
CA PRO A 540 18.38 -24.41 -36.11
C PRO A 540 18.62 -25.54 -37.12
N SER A 541 19.76 -26.22 -36.95
CA SER A 541 20.09 -27.53 -37.50
C SER A 541 19.28 -28.63 -36.81
N GLU A 542 19.17 -29.81 -37.42
CA GLU A 542 18.48 -30.97 -36.84
C GLU A 542 19.10 -31.46 -35.51
N SER A 543 20.30 -30.98 -35.17
CA SER A 543 21.00 -31.28 -33.91
C SER A 543 20.92 -30.18 -32.84
N ASP A 544 20.34 -29.02 -33.18
CA ASP A 544 20.25 -27.84 -32.32
C ASP A 544 19.06 -28.01 -31.38
N GLY A 545 19.22 -27.67 -30.11
CA GLY A 545 18.21 -27.94 -29.09
C GLY A 545 18.62 -27.36 -27.76
N ASN A 546 17.85 -26.45 -27.19
CA ASN A 546 18.33 -25.67 -26.05
C ASN A 546 18.20 -26.49 -24.76
N THR A 547 19.33 -26.92 -24.21
CA THR A 547 19.39 -27.65 -22.95
C THR A 547 20.64 -27.29 -22.16
N LEU A 548 20.52 -27.22 -20.84
CA LEU A 548 21.67 -27.23 -19.94
C LEU A 548 21.74 -28.57 -19.24
N ARG A 549 22.93 -29.16 -19.13
CA ARG A 549 23.13 -30.50 -18.57
C ARG A 549 23.95 -30.42 -17.30
N PHE A 550 23.55 -31.17 -16.28
CA PHE A 550 24.35 -31.32 -15.07
C PHE A 550 25.65 -32.06 -15.37
N LYS A 551 26.76 -31.45 -14.97
CA LYS A 551 28.11 -31.97 -15.07
C LYS A 551 28.79 -31.90 -13.71
N ALA A 552 29.76 -32.78 -13.49
CA ALA A 552 30.71 -32.67 -12.40
C ALA A 552 32.04 -32.14 -12.95
N TRP A 553 32.63 -31.20 -12.24
CA TRP A 553 33.96 -30.67 -12.54
C TRP A 553 35.01 -31.78 -12.44
N THR A 554 35.94 -31.85 -13.39
CA THR A 554 36.97 -32.91 -13.45
C THR A 554 38.36 -32.35 -13.17
N GLU A 555 39.36 -33.25 -13.04
CA GLU A 555 40.76 -32.88 -12.86
C GLU A 555 41.31 -32.02 -14.02
N ASN A 556 40.76 -32.16 -15.23
CA ASN A 556 41.16 -31.36 -16.40
C ASN A 556 40.23 -30.15 -16.65
N GLY A 557 39.36 -29.81 -15.69
CA GLY A 557 38.42 -28.69 -15.80
C GLY A 557 37.42 -28.83 -16.97
N LEU A 558 37.12 -27.71 -17.64
CA LEU A 558 36.16 -27.65 -18.75
C LEU A 558 36.57 -28.49 -19.97
N ALA A 559 37.86 -28.82 -20.14
CA ALA A 559 38.36 -29.54 -21.31
C ALA A 559 37.71 -30.94 -21.45
N ASP A 560 37.50 -31.67 -20.35
CA ASP A 560 36.83 -32.98 -20.36
C ASP A 560 35.31 -32.88 -20.52
N ALA A 561 34.71 -31.75 -20.12
CA ALA A 561 33.26 -31.53 -20.24
C ALA A 561 32.81 -31.40 -21.71
N THR A 562 33.74 -31.02 -22.61
CA THR A 562 33.50 -30.77 -24.04
C THR A 562 33.58 -32.02 -24.93
N TYR A 563 34.38 -33.03 -24.54
CA TYR A 563 34.76 -34.15 -25.43
C TYR A 563 33.92 -35.43 -25.24
N LEU A 564 33.13 -35.51 -24.17
CA LEU A 564 32.41 -36.72 -23.79
C LEU A 564 30.90 -36.45 -23.74
N SER A 565 30.24 -36.49 -24.89
CA SER A 565 28.79 -36.55 -24.97
C SER A 565 28.30 -37.89 -24.39
N GLY A 566 28.11 -37.93 -23.07
CA GLY A 566 27.38 -39.01 -22.37
C GLY A 566 28.03 -39.55 -21.09
N SER A 567 29.35 -39.50 -20.92
CA SER A 567 30.00 -40.11 -19.73
C SER A 567 30.18 -39.16 -18.53
N SER A 568 29.99 -37.85 -18.70
CA SER A 568 30.03 -36.85 -17.63
C SER A 568 28.68 -36.23 -17.27
N ASP A 569 27.60 -36.57 -17.98
CA ASP A 569 26.24 -36.17 -17.61
C ASP A 569 25.89 -36.82 -16.25
N LYS A 570 25.45 -36.00 -15.30
CA LYS A 570 25.07 -36.44 -13.95
C LYS A 570 23.58 -36.22 -13.73
N GLN A 571 23.01 -37.07 -12.88
CA GLN A 571 21.70 -36.87 -12.29
C GLN A 571 21.87 -36.69 -10.80
N LEU A 572 21.18 -35.71 -10.24
CA LEU A 572 21.16 -35.43 -8.81
C LEU A 572 19.84 -35.90 -8.21
N ASP A 573 19.95 -36.50 -7.03
CA ASP A 573 18.78 -36.72 -6.19
C ASP A 573 18.34 -35.38 -5.61
N VAL A 574 17.17 -34.93 -6.02
CA VAL A 574 16.51 -33.76 -5.46
C VAL A 574 15.22 -34.16 -4.77
N ARG A 575 14.88 -33.38 -3.75
CA ARG A 575 13.69 -33.50 -2.93
C ARG A 575 12.84 -32.26 -2.96
N THR A 576 13.50 -31.11 -2.95
CA THR A 576 12.84 -29.81 -3.08
C THR A 576 13.49 -29.02 -4.19
N VAL A 577 12.69 -28.42 -5.07
CA VAL A 577 13.15 -27.48 -6.09
C VAL A 577 12.24 -26.25 -6.07
N VAL A 578 12.84 -25.06 -6.09
CA VAL A 578 12.12 -23.78 -6.16
C VAL A 578 12.79 -22.94 -7.24
N PHE A 579 12.02 -22.41 -8.19
CA PHE A 579 12.60 -21.61 -9.26
C PHE A 579 11.65 -20.56 -9.80
N ALA A 580 12.24 -19.48 -10.32
CA ALA A 580 11.54 -18.47 -11.10
C ALA A 580 11.47 -18.89 -12.57
N THR A 581 10.30 -18.74 -13.19
CA THR A 581 10.10 -19.01 -14.61
C THR A 581 9.17 -17.96 -15.22
N ASP A 582 9.22 -17.78 -16.54
CA ASP A 582 8.18 -17.09 -17.27
C ASP A 582 7.57 -18.03 -18.29
N SER A 583 6.29 -18.35 -18.08
CA SER A 583 5.55 -19.29 -18.90
C SER A 583 4.75 -18.61 -20.03
N PHE A 584 5.00 -17.34 -20.35
CA PHE A 584 4.29 -16.61 -21.42
C PHE A 584 4.21 -17.35 -22.77
N ARG A 585 5.20 -18.20 -23.06
CA ARG A 585 5.19 -19.09 -24.23
C ARG A 585 4.50 -20.41 -23.98
N GLY A 586 4.45 -20.91 -22.76
CA GLY A 586 3.86 -22.20 -22.44
C GLY A 586 4.48 -22.87 -21.22
N GLY A 587 5.67 -22.42 -20.79
CA GLY A 587 6.38 -22.95 -19.64
C GLY A 587 7.18 -24.23 -19.89
N GLY A 588 7.03 -24.86 -21.07
CA GLY A 588 7.88 -25.97 -21.54
C GLY A 588 8.12 -27.13 -20.56
N ASP A 589 9.31 -27.72 -20.61
CA ASP A 589 9.77 -28.80 -19.72
C ASP A 589 11.03 -28.33 -18.95
N PRO A 590 10.89 -27.51 -17.90
CA PRO A 590 12.03 -26.84 -17.28
C PRO A 590 12.94 -27.81 -16.51
N LEU A 591 12.39 -28.88 -15.95
CA LEU A 591 13.12 -29.89 -15.17
C LEU A 591 13.04 -31.26 -15.85
N ARG A 592 14.18 -31.94 -16.04
CA ARG A 592 14.24 -33.23 -16.74
C ARG A 592 15.32 -34.16 -16.20
N ASN A 593 15.12 -35.47 -16.36
CA ASN A 593 16.14 -36.49 -16.02
C ASN A 593 17.29 -36.55 -17.04
N SER A 594 16.97 -36.44 -18.34
CA SER A 594 17.96 -36.49 -19.42
C SER A 594 17.52 -35.66 -20.62
N VAL A 595 18.38 -35.57 -21.64
CA VAL A 595 18.07 -34.92 -22.92
C VAL A 595 16.78 -35.50 -23.52
N THR A 596 16.70 -36.82 -23.67
CA THR A 596 15.61 -37.50 -24.40
C THR A 596 14.43 -37.92 -23.52
N SER A 597 14.54 -37.81 -22.19
CA SER A 597 13.50 -38.24 -21.26
C SER A 597 13.28 -37.24 -20.13
N GLY A 598 12.03 -36.78 -19.96
CA GLY A 598 11.62 -35.97 -18.81
C GLY A 598 11.65 -36.73 -17.48
N GLY A 599 11.59 -38.07 -17.54
CA GLY A 599 11.74 -38.97 -16.39
C GLY A 599 10.77 -38.71 -15.24
N ASP A 600 11.26 -38.46 -14.03
CA ASP A 600 10.42 -38.30 -12.84
C ASP A 600 9.50 -37.07 -12.92
N PHE A 601 9.93 -36.04 -13.64
CA PHE A 601 9.16 -34.81 -13.88
C PHE A 601 8.15 -34.92 -15.03
N GLY A 602 8.22 -36.01 -15.81
CA GLY A 602 7.35 -36.22 -16.97
C GLY A 602 7.73 -35.37 -18.19
N THR A 603 6.97 -35.50 -19.26
CA THR A 603 7.15 -34.75 -20.50
C THR A 603 5.84 -34.02 -20.81
N ARG A 604 5.85 -32.70 -20.66
CA ARG A 604 4.74 -31.81 -20.97
C ARG A 604 4.74 -31.42 -22.44
N GLY A 605 5.91 -31.16 -23.02
CA GLY A 605 6.08 -30.88 -24.45
C GLY A 605 5.45 -29.55 -24.91
N LYS A 606 5.10 -29.46 -26.19
CA LYS A 606 4.62 -28.22 -26.85
C LYS A 606 3.13 -27.97 -26.55
N VAL A 607 2.81 -27.48 -25.36
CA VAL A 607 1.44 -27.21 -24.93
C VAL A 607 1.29 -25.82 -24.29
N SER A 608 0.08 -25.25 -24.38
CA SER A 608 -0.28 -23.96 -23.79
C SER A 608 0.00 -23.95 -22.29
N HIS A 609 0.33 -22.77 -21.71
CA HIS A 609 0.62 -22.59 -20.28
C HIS A 609 -0.49 -23.13 -19.38
N THR A 610 -1.76 -23.05 -19.80
CA THR A 610 -2.92 -23.59 -19.07
C THR A 610 -2.99 -25.11 -18.97
N SER A 611 -2.16 -25.84 -19.72
CA SER A 611 -2.10 -27.31 -19.63
C SER A 611 -1.39 -27.74 -18.34
N PRO A 612 -1.72 -28.92 -17.77
CA PRO A 612 -1.13 -29.40 -16.52
C PRO A 612 0.40 -29.28 -16.47
N ILE A 613 0.92 -28.83 -15.33
CA ILE A 613 2.36 -28.71 -15.08
C ILE A 613 3.03 -30.10 -15.14
N TRP A 614 2.41 -31.10 -14.50
CA TRP A 614 2.95 -32.46 -14.37
C TRP A 614 2.27 -33.46 -15.31
N SER A 615 2.61 -33.39 -16.59
CA SER A 615 2.15 -34.36 -17.60
C SER A 615 3.07 -35.58 -17.69
N GLY A 616 2.55 -36.77 -17.35
CA GLY A 616 3.34 -38.01 -17.39
C GLY A 616 4.43 -38.12 -16.31
N ALA A 617 4.35 -37.29 -15.26
CA ALA A 617 5.30 -37.29 -14.15
C ALA A 617 5.11 -38.50 -13.22
N GLY A 618 6.19 -38.90 -12.55
CA GLY A 618 6.18 -40.01 -11.60
C GLY A 618 5.39 -39.68 -10.32
N SER A 619 5.01 -40.73 -9.57
CA SER A 619 4.22 -40.57 -8.33
C SER A 619 4.92 -39.77 -7.23
N ALA A 620 6.25 -39.70 -7.27
CA ALA A 620 7.04 -38.88 -6.35
C ALA A 620 6.70 -37.38 -6.52
N VAL A 621 6.51 -36.93 -7.77
CA VAL A 621 6.17 -35.55 -8.13
C VAL A 621 4.67 -35.31 -7.99
N THR A 622 3.82 -36.17 -8.59
CA THR A 622 2.36 -35.93 -8.63
C THR A 622 1.66 -36.05 -7.28
N LYS A 623 2.25 -36.76 -6.31
CA LYS A 623 1.79 -36.79 -4.92
C LYS A 623 2.55 -35.82 -4.00
N GLY A 624 3.56 -35.14 -4.53
CA GLY A 624 4.32 -34.11 -3.82
C GLY A 624 3.51 -32.83 -3.67
N ALA A 625 4.01 -31.91 -2.84
CA ALA A 625 3.44 -30.58 -2.74
C ALA A 625 3.96 -29.71 -3.88
N THR A 626 3.06 -29.32 -4.80
CA THR A 626 3.36 -28.33 -5.84
C THR A 626 2.75 -27.00 -5.44
N ARG A 627 3.49 -25.91 -5.61
CA ARG A 627 2.97 -24.56 -5.37
C ARG A 627 3.37 -23.64 -6.51
N LEU A 628 2.46 -22.73 -6.85
CA LEU A 628 2.62 -21.73 -7.88
C LEU A 628 2.35 -20.36 -7.25
N ASN A 629 3.35 -19.47 -7.30
CA ASN A 629 3.28 -18.16 -6.65
C ASN A 629 2.82 -18.24 -5.18
N SER A 630 3.46 -19.13 -4.43
CA SER A 630 3.15 -19.44 -3.03
C SER A 630 1.75 -20.01 -2.76
N LYS A 631 0.97 -20.38 -3.79
CA LYS A 631 -0.32 -21.07 -3.64
C LYS A 631 -0.16 -22.55 -3.93
N ALA A 632 -0.63 -23.40 -3.02
CA ALA A 632 -0.66 -24.84 -3.26
C ALA A 632 -1.62 -25.17 -4.42
N VAL A 633 -1.15 -25.99 -5.37
CA VAL A 633 -1.92 -26.39 -6.55
C VAL A 633 -1.77 -27.89 -6.81
N ASP A 634 -2.76 -28.50 -7.44
CA ASP A 634 -2.60 -29.83 -8.03
C ASP A 634 -2.01 -29.69 -9.44
N GLY A 635 -0.71 -29.89 -9.58
CA GLY A 635 -0.02 -29.76 -10.87
C GLY A 635 -0.42 -30.80 -11.94
N THR A 636 -1.21 -31.82 -11.59
CA THR A 636 -1.75 -32.78 -12.58
C THR A 636 -2.98 -32.25 -13.32
N THR A 637 -3.60 -31.19 -12.78
CA THR A 637 -4.79 -30.54 -13.34
C THR A 637 -4.58 -29.03 -13.56
N THR A 638 -3.65 -28.42 -12.83
CA THR A 638 -3.32 -26.99 -12.88
C THR A 638 -2.17 -26.73 -13.84
N GLY A 639 -2.34 -25.76 -14.73
CA GLY A 639 -1.26 -25.22 -15.56
C GLY A 639 -0.57 -24.00 -14.95
N TYR A 640 0.42 -23.48 -15.67
CA TYR A 640 1.09 -22.21 -15.39
C TYR A 640 0.20 -20.99 -15.70
N THR A 641 0.58 -19.81 -15.23
CA THR A 641 -0.24 -18.59 -15.38
C THR A 641 -0.10 -17.89 -16.73
N GLY A 642 0.95 -18.17 -17.49
CA GLY A 642 1.27 -17.46 -18.74
C GLY A 642 2.01 -16.14 -18.51
N ALA A 643 2.59 -15.97 -17.33
CA ALA A 643 3.33 -14.80 -16.90
C ALA A 643 4.58 -15.23 -16.09
N PRO A 644 5.46 -14.29 -15.70
CA PRO A 644 6.48 -14.55 -14.70
C PRO A 644 5.87 -15.09 -13.41
N GLU A 645 6.43 -16.18 -12.88
CA GLU A 645 5.93 -16.90 -11.72
C GLU A 645 7.04 -17.67 -11.00
N VAL A 646 6.76 -18.10 -9.77
CA VAL A 646 7.62 -18.99 -8.99
C VAL A 646 6.94 -20.33 -8.82
N LEU A 647 7.60 -21.40 -9.27
CA LEU A 647 7.16 -22.78 -9.05
C LEU A 647 8.00 -23.41 -7.93
N SER A 648 7.35 -24.08 -6.99
CA SER A 648 8.01 -24.97 -6.05
C SER A 648 7.43 -26.37 -6.08
N LEU A 649 8.31 -27.35 -5.85
CA LEU A 649 7.97 -28.76 -5.70
C LEU A 649 8.69 -29.33 -4.49
N VAL A 650 7.93 -29.92 -3.57
CA VAL A 650 8.44 -30.86 -2.55
C VAL A 650 7.95 -32.26 -2.91
N ALA A 651 8.83 -33.09 -3.46
CA ALA A 651 8.48 -34.44 -3.89
C ALA A 651 8.18 -35.35 -2.67
N THR A 652 7.61 -36.54 -2.88
CA THR A 652 7.40 -37.57 -1.83
C THR A 652 8.46 -38.66 -1.78
N ASN A 653 9.27 -38.87 -2.84
CA ASN A 653 10.60 -39.52 -2.78
C ASN A 653 11.68 -38.71 -3.54
N ALA A 654 12.96 -39.12 -3.45
CA ALA A 654 14.03 -38.55 -4.27
C ALA A 654 13.69 -38.69 -5.75
N VAL A 655 13.87 -37.61 -6.52
CA VAL A 655 13.67 -37.56 -7.97
C VAL A 655 14.97 -37.16 -8.67
N LYS A 656 15.19 -37.64 -9.88
CA LYS A 656 16.46 -37.46 -10.61
C LYS A 656 16.42 -36.24 -11.50
N LEU A 657 17.17 -35.19 -11.19
CA LEU A 657 17.33 -34.02 -12.07
C LEU A 657 18.68 -34.07 -12.78
N GLY A 658 18.69 -34.01 -14.11
CA GLY A 658 19.91 -34.04 -14.92
C GLY A 658 20.00 -32.92 -15.96
N ASN A 659 18.88 -32.32 -16.35
CA ASN A 659 18.82 -31.33 -17.42
C ASN A 659 17.82 -30.22 -17.11
N LEU A 660 18.16 -29.02 -17.58
CA LEU A 660 17.20 -27.92 -17.74
C LEU A 660 16.84 -27.79 -19.22
N GLY A 661 15.55 -27.66 -19.45
CA GLY A 661 14.94 -27.45 -20.75
C GLY A 661 14.92 -28.64 -21.70
N ASN A 662 14.05 -28.57 -22.71
CA ASN A 662 13.84 -29.64 -23.68
C ASN A 662 14.60 -29.37 -24.98
N TYR A 663 15.33 -30.38 -25.45
CA TYR A 663 16.05 -30.29 -26.72
C TYR A 663 15.14 -30.05 -27.94
N ILE A 664 13.87 -30.45 -27.87
CA ILE A 664 12.88 -30.31 -28.97
C ILE A 664 12.33 -28.88 -29.08
N ASN A 665 12.63 -28.00 -28.11
CA ASN A 665 12.20 -26.59 -28.14
C ASN A 665 12.68 -25.85 -29.40
N SER A 666 13.68 -26.37 -30.12
CA SER A 666 14.26 -25.86 -31.37
C SER A 666 13.55 -26.25 -32.66
N GLU A 667 12.62 -27.22 -32.66
CA GLU A 667 11.99 -27.76 -33.87
C GLU A 667 10.89 -26.82 -34.42
N LYS A 668 11.34 -25.68 -34.96
CA LYS A 668 10.84 -24.75 -36.01
C LYS A 668 9.36 -24.37 -36.21
N VAL A 669 8.40 -24.76 -35.37
CA VAL A 669 7.03 -24.23 -35.52
C VAL A 669 6.34 -24.07 -34.16
N SER A 670 6.35 -22.82 -33.67
CA SER A 670 5.65 -22.24 -32.51
C SER A 670 5.85 -22.92 -31.13
N GLY A 671 6.70 -22.34 -30.28
CA GLY A 671 6.20 -21.28 -29.38
C GLY A 671 6.01 -21.58 -27.89
N TYR A 672 6.49 -22.70 -27.34
CA TYR A 672 6.20 -23.11 -25.95
C TYR A 672 7.42 -23.36 -25.04
N ALA A 673 8.58 -22.81 -25.40
CA ALA A 673 9.81 -22.94 -24.63
C ALA A 673 9.73 -22.19 -23.28
N GLU A 674 10.34 -22.77 -22.26
CA GLU A 674 10.54 -22.16 -20.95
C GLU A 674 11.55 -21.01 -20.98
N MET A 675 11.33 -20.05 -20.10
CA MET A 675 12.38 -19.12 -19.69
C MET A 675 12.58 -19.24 -18.19
N LEU A 676 13.83 -19.35 -17.75
CA LEU A 676 14.17 -19.63 -16.35
C LEU A 676 14.99 -18.48 -15.76
N GLY A 677 14.64 -18.11 -14.54
CA GLY A 677 15.46 -17.26 -13.68
C GLY A 677 16.31 -18.13 -12.78
N GLU A 678 16.34 -17.78 -11.50
CA GLU A 678 17.09 -18.50 -10.48
C GLU A 678 16.43 -19.80 -10.03
N ILE A 679 17.26 -20.78 -9.66
CA ILE A 679 16.88 -22.13 -9.28
C ILE A 679 17.60 -22.52 -8.00
N LEU A 680 16.83 -22.94 -7.00
CA LEU A 680 17.28 -23.50 -5.73
C LEU A 680 16.90 -24.98 -5.66
N MET A 681 17.86 -25.85 -5.33
CA MET A 681 17.69 -27.30 -5.31
C MET A 681 18.23 -27.91 -4.03
N TYR A 682 17.46 -28.82 -3.46
CA TYR A 682 17.76 -29.48 -2.19
C TYR A 682 17.61 -30.99 -2.36
N SER A 683 18.55 -31.74 -1.81
CA SER A 683 18.47 -33.20 -1.67
C SER A 683 17.58 -33.64 -0.50
N THR A 684 17.16 -32.69 0.34
CA THR A 684 16.29 -32.89 1.50
C THR A 684 14.90 -32.29 1.28
N GLU A 685 13.94 -32.80 2.05
CA GLU A 685 12.63 -32.21 2.17
C GLU A 685 12.73 -30.92 2.99
N LEU A 686 12.41 -29.78 2.40
CA LEU A 686 12.29 -28.54 3.13
C LEU A 686 10.95 -28.45 3.84
N THR A 687 10.95 -27.83 5.02
CA THR A 687 9.71 -27.49 5.73
C THR A 687 8.88 -26.45 4.96
N THR A 688 7.59 -26.35 5.25
CA THR A 688 6.71 -25.34 4.62
C THR A 688 7.22 -23.91 4.81
N GLU A 689 7.81 -23.59 5.96
CA GLU A 689 8.40 -22.27 6.23
C GLU A 689 9.64 -22.02 5.37
N GLN A 690 10.53 -23.00 5.26
CA GLN A 690 11.73 -22.90 4.41
C GLN A 690 11.38 -22.77 2.93
N VAL A 691 10.38 -23.51 2.44
CA VAL A 691 9.84 -23.36 1.08
C VAL A 691 9.28 -21.95 0.90
N LYS A 692 8.46 -21.47 1.84
CA LYS A 692 7.90 -20.12 1.78
C LYS A 692 9.00 -19.05 1.74
N THR A 693 10.05 -19.16 2.55
CA THR A 693 11.20 -18.24 2.54
C THR A 693 11.88 -18.19 1.17
N ALA A 694 12.09 -19.35 0.53
CA ALA A 694 12.65 -19.42 -0.81
C ALA A 694 11.70 -18.87 -1.89
N GLU A 695 10.40 -19.16 -1.80
CA GLU A 695 9.37 -18.63 -2.70
C GLU A 695 9.31 -17.10 -2.62
N ASP A 696 9.20 -16.55 -1.42
CA ASP A 696 9.14 -15.11 -1.15
C ASP A 696 10.41 -14.40 -1.63
N TYR A 697 11.58 -15.01 -1.47
CA TYR A 697 12.84 -14.49 -1.98
C TYR A 697 12.80 -14.36 -3.50
N LEU A 698 12.38 -15.42 -4.21
CA LEU A 698 12.32 -15.40 -5.67
C LEU A 698 11.21 -14.49 -6.19
N LEU A 699 10.05 -14.45 -5.53
CA LEU A 699 8.95 -13.52 -5.84
C LEU A 699 9.42 -12.07 -5.74
N PHE A 700 10.12 -11.73 -4.66
CA PHE A 700 10.65 -10.38 -4.47
C PHE A 700 11.74 -10.05 -5.49
N LYS A 701 12.72 -10.95 -5.64
CA LYS A 701 13.85 -10.73 -6.52
C LYS A 701 13.42 -10.64 -7.98
N TRP A 702 12.74 -11.66 -8.50
CA TRP A 702 12.47 -11.84 -9.92
C TRP A 702 11.17 -11.18 -10.39
N LEU A 703 10.14 -11.17 -9.56
CA LEU A 703 8.81 -10.68 -9.94
C LEU A 703 8.49 -9.30 -9.33
N GLY A 704 9.31 -8.78 -8.42
CA GLY A 704 9.05 -7.52 -7.71
C GLY A 704 7.93 -7.62 -6.66
N ILE A 705 7.57 -8.83 -6.24
CA ILE A 705 6.50 -9.05 -5.25
C ILE A 705 7.13 -9.20 -3.87
N ALA A 706 7.13 -8.12 -3.09
CA ALA A 706 7.65 -8.14 -1.72
C ALA A 706 6.66 -8.81 -0.75
N PRO A 707 7.15 -9.54 0.27
CA PRO A 707 6.30 -9.96 1.38
C PRO A 707 5.77 -8.78 2.18
N ASP A 708 4.67 -9.00 2.89
CA ASP A 708 4.06 -8.02 3.80
C ASP A 708 5.09 -7.43 4.78
N GLY A 709 5.13 -6.10 4.85
CA GLY A 709 6.04 -5.36 5.72
C GLY A 709 7.44 -5.12 5.14
N TYR A 710 7.70 -5.52 3.90
CA TYR A 710 8.97 -5.30 3.22
C TYR A 710 8.82 -4.55 1.89
N GLY A 711 9.91 -3.92 1.45
CA GLY A 711 9.93 -3.20 0.19
C GLY A 711 11.33 -2.92 -0.36
N HIS A 712 11.41 -2.29 -1.53
CA HIS A 712 12.68 -1.88 -2.12
C HIS A 712 12.52 -0.59 -2.93
N PHE A 713 12.81 0.53 -2.26
CA PHE A 713 12.60 1.87 -2.79
C PHE A 713 13.90 2.57 -3.21
N THR A 714 15.05 1.90 -3.14
CA THR A 714 16.36 2.45 -3.55
C THR A 714 16.41 2.94 -5.00
N GLY A 715 15.51 2.44 -5.87
CA GLY A 715 15.37 2.89 -7.25
C GLY A 715 14.38 4.04 -7.44
N ALA A 716 13.62 4.42 -6.41
CA ALA A 716 12.66 5.52 -6.48
C ALA A 716 13.35 6.85 -6.17
N THR A 717 12.80 7.93 -6.73
CA THR A 717 13.25 9.29 -6.46
C THR A 717 12.16 10.06 -5.73
N VAL A 718 12.48 10.57 -4.54
CA VAL A 718 11.55 11.33 -3.69
C VAL A 718 11.81 12.84 -3.80
N SER A 719 10.75 13.63 -3.90
CA SER A 719 10.79 15.09 -3.89
C SER A 719 9.71 15.68 -2.97
N GLY A 720 9.70 17.01 -2.81
CA GLY A 720 8.70 17.72 -2.03
C GLY A 720 9.20 18.16 -0.65
N ALA A 721 8.27 18.65 0.16
CA ALA A 721 8.54 19.28 1.46
C ALA A 721 8.04 18.45 2.65
N GLY A 722 7.46 17.27 2.39
CA GLY A 722 7.12 16.31 3.44
C GLY A 722 8.30 15.43 3.83
N ASP A 723 8.17 14.76 4.96
CA ASP A 723 9.25 13.99 5.57
C ASP A 723 9.36 12.57 5.00
N VAL A 724 10.56 11.96 5.11
CA VAL A 724 10.81 10.56 4.73
C VAL A 724 11.36 9.80 5.94
N ALA A 725 10.79 8.65 6.26
CA ALA A 725 11.19 7.81 7.37
C ALA A 725 11.64 6.43 6.89
N ALA A 726 12.73 5.91 7.45
CA ALA A 726 13.24 4.57 7.19
C ALA A 726 13.78 3.92 8.47
N ALA A 727 13.90 2.59 8.46
CA ALA A 727 14.57 1.85 9.53
C ALA A 727 16.08 2.11 9.44
N GLU A 728 16.70 1.64 8.38
CA GLU A 728 18.13 1.80 8.15
C GLU A 728 18.41 2.77 7.00
N TRP A 729 19.64 3.26 6.93
CA TRP A 729 20.09 4.15 5.87
C TRP A 729 19.93 3.51 4.47
N ASP A 730 20.20 2.20 4.36
CA ASP A 730 20.20 1.47 3.09
C ASP A 730 18.78 1.21 2.53
N ASP A 731 17.74 1.46 3.33
CA ASP A 731 16.34 1.34 2.91
C ASP A 731 15.83 2.62 2.23
N LEU A 732 16.55 3.74 2.39
CA LEU A 732 16.11 5.03 1.88
C LEU A 732 16.07 5.08 0.34
N PRO A 733 15.06 5.74 -0.25
CA PRO A 733 15.05 6.05 -1.67
C PRO A 733 16.05 7.15 -2.02
N GLN A 734 16.30 7.36 -3.32
CA GLN A 734 17.03 8.54 -3.77
C GLN A 734 16.20 9.79 -3.45
N LEU A 735 16.83 10.85 -2.94
CA LEU A 735 16.18 12.15 -2.74
C LEU A 735 16.58 13.09 -3.88
N ALA A 736 15.60 13.77 -4.47
CA ALA A 736 15.80 14.78 -5.50
C ALA A 736 16.46 16.04 -4.91
N GLU A 737 17.16 16.81 -5.74
CA GLU A 737 17.74 18.11 -5.33
C GLU A 737 16.68 19.11 -4.83
N THR A 738 15.42 18.94 -5.24
CA THR A 738 14.28 19.78 -4.82
C THR A 738 13.64 19.33 -3.51
N PHE A 739 14.12 18.25 -2.90
CA PHE A 739 13.62 17.77 -1.62
C PHE A 739 14.01 18.73 -0.49
N THR A 740 13.03 19.17 0.30
CA THR A 740 13.23 20.10 1.42
C THR A 740 12.67 19.59 2.74
N GLY A 741 12.14 18.35 2.75
CA GLY A 741 11.67 17.69 3.96
C GLY A 741 12.81 17.17 4.85
N LYS A 742 12.44 16.50 5.94
CA LYS A 742 13.40 15.84 6.84
C LYS A 742 13.48 14.35 6.56
N VAL A 743 14.65 13.76 6.80
CA VAL A 743 14.84 12.31 6.87
C VAL A 743 14.84 11.87 8.32
N LEU A 744 14.06 10.84 8.63
CA LEU A 744 13.94 10.25 9.95
C LEU A 744 14.45 8.82 9.89
N LEU A 745 15.57 8.55 10.55
CA LEU A 745 16.05 7.19 10.76
C LEU A 745 15.58 6.68 12.10
N THR A 746 14.93 5.52 12.06
CA THR A 746 14.36 4.88 13.26
C THR A 746 15.26 3.79 13.82
N GLY A 747 16.20 3.27 13.03
CA GLY A 747 17.26 2.36 13.45
C GLY A 747 18.31 3.04 14.33
N GLY A 748 19.00 2.24 15.12
CA GLY A 748 20.04 2.67 16.05
C GLY A 748 21.46 2.52 15.49
N SER A 749 21.61 2.30 14.18
CA SER A 749 22.90 2.02 13.55
C SER A 749 23.13 2.81 12.26
N LEU A 750 24.39 3.14 12.01
CA LEU A 750 24.91 3.62 10.74
C LEU A 750 26.16 2.81 10.38
N ALA A 751 26.20 2.23 9.19
CA ALA A 751 27.34 1.45 8.72
C ALA A 751 27.94 2.10 7.47
N PHE A 752 29.27 2.21 7.42
CA PHE A 752 30.01 2.80 6.32
C PHE A 752 31.15 1.89 5.90
N SER A 753 31.29 1.67 4.59
CA SER A 753 32.51 1.12 3.99
C SER A 753 33.39 2.27 3.51
N PHE A 754 34.64 2.29 3.98
CA PHE A 754 35.58 3.35 3.66
C PHE A 754 36.79 2.77 2.92
N ASP A 755 37.01 3.25 1.68
CA ASP A 755 38.26 3.05 0.96
C ASP A 755 39.08 4.36 0.96
N PRO A 756 40.12 4.46 1.79
CA PRO A 756 41.01 5.62 1.84
C PRO A 756 41.68 5.95 0.51
N ALA A 757 41.80 5.00 -0.42
CA ALA A 757 42.38 5.23 -1.75
C ALA A 757 41.50 6.14 -2.62
N LEU A 758 40.19 6.13 -2.39
CA LEU A 758 39.21 6.93 -3.13
C LEU A 758 39.07 8.36 -2.59
N GLY A 759 39.64 8.67 -1.43
CA GLY A 759 39.66 10.02 -0.84
C GLY A 759 38.31 10.52 -0.33
N ALA A 760 37.26 9.72 -0.44
CA ALA A 760 35.91 9.93 0.08
C ALA A 760 35.33 8.57 0.50
N PRO A 761 34.43 8.51 1.49
CA PRO A 761 33.67 7.28 1.74
C PRO A 761 33.00 6.84 0.43
N VAL A 762 32.95 5.53 0.17
CA VAL A 762 32.07 5.00 -0.88
C VAL A 762 30.66 5.35 -0.39
N MET A 763 30.08 6.42 -0.95
CA MET A 763 28.86 7.01 -0.41
C MET A 763 27.75 5.99 -0.38
N ASN A 764 27.08 5.85 0.76
CA ASN A 764 25.67 5.53 0.70
C ASN A 764 24.96 6.72 0.02
N PRO A 765 24.30 6.54 -1.13
CA PRO A 765 24.00 7.65 -2.04
C PRO A 765 22.67 8.30 -1.68
N ILE A 766 22.69 9.51 -1.12
CA ILE A 766 21.52 10.41 -1.16
C ILE A 766 21.96 11.87 -1.37
N GLY A 767 21.68 12.38 -2.57
CA GLY A 767 22.18 13.62 -3.16
C GLY A 767 21.45 14.91 -2.77
N ALA A 768 21.14 15.12 -1.49
CA ALA A 768 20.72 16.44 -1.01
C ALA A 768 21.89 17.10 -0.27
N VAL A 769 22.36 18.24 -0.79
CA VAL A 769 23.54 18.96 -0.26
C VAL A 769 23.28 19.51 1.16
N ASP A 770 22.01 19.70 1.54
CA ASP A 770 21.56 20.29 2.81
C ASP A 770 20.45 19.44 3.48
N LEU A 771 20.70 18.15 3.66
CA LEU A 771 19.73 17.25 4.30
C LEU A 771 19.43 17.67 5.74
N SER A 772 18.16 17.61 6.16
CA SER A 772 17.79 17.66 7.59
C SER A 772 17.57 16.25 8.11
N LEU A 773 18.46 15.74 8.96
CA LEU A 773 18.44 14.36 9.44
C LEU A 773 18.09 14.29 10.93
N ALA A 774 17.05 13.51 11.27
CA ALA A 774 16.65 13.19 12.62
C ALA A 774 17.04 11.73 12.95
N LEU A 775 17.78 11.56 14.04
CA LEU A 775 18.31 10.28 14.52
C LEU A 775 17.71 9.90 15.89
N GLN A 776 17.91 8.66 16.31
CA GLN A 776 17.62 8.20 17.68
C GLN A 776 18.56 8.88 18.69
N ASP A 777 18.18 8.88 19.97
CA ASP A 777 18.98 9.46 21.07
C ASP A 777 20.37 8.79 21.22
N ALA A 778 20.49 7.54 20.78
CA ALA A 778 21.76 6.81 20.74
C ALA A 778 21.92 6.07 19.41
N VAL A 779 23.09 6.23 18.77
CA VAL A 779 23.42 5.64 17.47
C VAL A 779 24.79 4.98 17.50
N ALA A 780 24.85 3.72 17.07
CA ALA A 780 26.09 3.00 16.82
C ALA A 780 26.57 3.27 15.38
N VAL A 781 27.82 3.70 15.23
CA VAL A 781 28.45 3.94 13.94
C VAL A 781 29.51 2.88 13.72
N THR A 782 29.40 2.12 12.64
CA THR A 782 30.43 1.14 12.23
C THR A 782 31.12 1.63 10.98
N VAL A 783 32.45 1.68 11.00
CA VAL A 783 33.26 2.01 9.82
C VAL A 783 34.19 0.83 9.51
N ASP A 784 34.02 0.25 8.32
CA ASP A 784 34.88 -0.82 7.82
C ASP A 784 35.92 -0.26 6.83
N PHE A 785 37.20 -0.41 7.17
CA PHE A 785 38.31 0.08 6.36
C PHE A 785 38.81 -0.99 5.38
N ALA A 786 38.59 -0.76 4.08
CA ALA A 786 39.10 -1.64 3.01
C ALA A 786 40.64 -1.62 2.91
N SER A 787 41.27 -0.52 3.36
CA SER A 787 42.74 -0.37 3.42
C SER A 787 43.15 0.59 4.53
N ILE A 788 44.46 0.71 4.80
CA ILE A 788 44.99 1.57 5.87
C ILE A 788 44.67 3.05 5.60
N PRO A 789 43.97 3.74 6.50
CA PRO A 789 43.56 5.12 6.25
C PRO A 789 44.69 6.13 6.38
N LYS A 790 44.62 7.18 5.57
CA LYS A 790 45.44 8.39 5.74
C LYS A 790 44.86 9.25 6.86
N ALA A 791 45.73 10.00 7.54
CA ALA A 791 45.29 10.99 8.52
C ALA A 791 44.52 12.12 7.82
N GLY A 792 43.41 12.56 8.43
CA GLY A 792 42.52 13.57 7.87
C GLY A 792 41.13 13.51 8.49
N SER A 793 40.28 14.46 8.12
CA SER A 793 38.86 14.52 8.50
C SER A 793 38.01 14.18 7.29
N TYR A 794 37.09 13.22 7.45
CA TYR A 794 36.25 12.69 6.39
C TYR A 794 34.79 12.83 6.79
N LYS A 795 33.99 13.50 5.97
CA LYS A 795 32.55 13.63 6.23
C LYS A 795 31.86 12.30 5.94
N LEU A 796 31.11 11.78 6.90
CA LEU A 796 30.34 10.54 6.77
C LEU A 796 28.90 10.82 6.36
N VAL A 797 28.30 11.87 6.92
CA VAL A 797 26.93 12.29 6.65
C VAL A 797 26.92 13.77 6.30
N TYR A 798 26.24 14.12 5.21
CA TYR A 798 26.03 15.50 4.78
C TYR A 798 24.69 16.02 5.30
N GLY A 799 24.69 17.26 5.81
CA GLY A 799 23.47 17.96 6.22
C GLY A 799 23.39 18.26 7.72
N SER A 800 22.32 18.92 8.13
CA SER A 800 22.06 19.31 9.51
C SER A 800 21.48 18.14 10.33
N LEU A 801 22.08 17.87 11.49
CA LEU A 801 21.53 16.93 12.47
C LEU A 801 20.52 17.66 13.36
N VAL A 802 19.27 17.22 13.35
CA VAL A 802 18.18 17.87 14.08
C VAL A 802 18.26 17.62 15.60
N ASN A 803 18.83 16.48 16.01
CA ASN A 803 18.94 16.08 17.42
C ASN A 803 20.38 16.25 17.92
N ALA A 804 20.73 17.46 18.37
CA ALA A 804 22.09 17.80 18.84
C ALA A 804 22.56 16.98 20.06
N GLU A 805 21.64 16.35 20.80
CA GLU A 805 21.94 15.51 21.98
C GLU A 805 22.20 14.03 21.64
N THR A 806 22.15 13.65 20.36
CA THR A 806 22.39 12.25 19.94
C THR A 806 23.76 11.76 20.39
N VAL A 807 23.79 10.63 21.09
CA VAL A 807 25.01 9.98 21.57
C VAL A 807 25.52 8.98 20.54
N PHE A 808 26.75 9.17 20.06
CA PHE A 808 27.37 8.29 19.08
C PHE A 808 28.38 7.33 19.72
N THR A 809 28.31 6.05 19.36
CA THR A 809 29.33 5.04 19.69
C THR A 809 30.00 4.55 18.42
N LEU A 810 31.33 4.66 18.31
CA LEU A 810 32.08 4.22 17.13
C LEU A 810 32.64 2.80 17.31
N SER A 811 32.41 1.95 16.33
CA SER A 811 33.09 0.67 16.10
C SER A 811 33.86 0.72 14.78
N VAL A 812 35.07 0.16 14.76
CA VAL A 812 35.92 0.16 13.57
C VAL A 812 36.38 -1.26 13.27
N THR A 813 36.23 -1.68 12.01
CA THR A 813 36.71 -2.96 11.49
C THR A 813 37.68 -2.75 10.32
N GLY A 814 38.38 -3.81 9.92
CA GLY A 814 39.36 -3.74 8.82
C GLY A 814 40.75 -3.25 9.26
N GLY A 815 41.60 -2.95 8.27
CA GLY A 815 43.02 -2.67 8.50
C GLY A 815 43.28 -1.22 8.90
N THR A 816 43.16 -0.84 10.17
CA THR A 816 43.41 0.55 10.61
C THR A 816 44.88 0.94 10.71
N GLY A 817 45.80 -0.03 10.68
CA GLY A 817 47.25 0.20 10.82
C GLY A 817 47.66 0.86 12.15
N GLY A 818 46.80 0.82 13.18
CA GLY A 818 47.04 1.47 14.47
C GLY A 818 46.65 2.95 14.54
N SER A 819 46.11 3.53 13.46
CA SER A 819 45.59 4.91 13.47
C SER A 819 44.46 5.08 14.50
N GLN A 820 44.40 6.24 15.17
CA GLN A 820 43.28 6.56 16.05
C GLN A 820 42.15 7.18 15.22
N VAL A 821 40.93 6.68 15.44
CA VAL A 821 39.72 7.09 14.71
C VAL A 821 38.69 7.60 15.72
N LYS A 822 38.08 8.75 15.45
CA LYS A 822 37.05 9.37 16.30
C LYS A 822 35.95 10.00 15.46
N LEU A 823 34.76 10.10 16.03
CA LEU A 823 33.66 10.87 15.43
C LEU A 823 33.67 12.30 15.96
N HIS A 824 33.28 13.24 15.12
CA HIS A 824 32.88 14.57 15.53
C HIS A 824 31.57 14.97 14.84
N VAL A 825 30.74 15.69 15.58
CA VAL A 825 29.48 16.25 15.08
C VAL A 825 29.68 17.73 14.83
N ALA A 826 29.26 18.20 13.67
CA ALA A 826 29.25 19.61 13.28
C ALA A 826 27.85 20.00 12.79
N GLU A 827 27.61 21.30 12.64
CA GLU A 827 26.34 21.84 12.12
C GLU A 827 26.01 21.31 10.71
N ASP A 828 27.05 20.99 9.94
CA ASP A 828 26.98 20.55 8.56
C ASP A 828 27.13 19.02 8.37
N GLY A 829 27.16 18.25 9.46
CA GLY A 829 27.08 16.79 9.42
C GLY A 829 27.84 16.00 10.49
N LEU A 830 27.93 14.69 10.27
CA LEU A 830 28.74 13.75 11.06
C LEU A 830 30.05 13.47 10.32
N TRP A 831 31.15 13.52 11.05
CA TRP A 831 32.49 13.41 10.51
C TRP A 831 33.33 12.37 11.25
N LEU A 832 34.35 11.86 10.55
CA LEU A 832 35.34 10.89 11.01
C LEU A 832 36.74 11.50 10.97
N ASP A 833 37.35 11.69 12.13
CA ASP A 833 38.73 12.13 12.25
C ASP A 833 39.68 10.95 12.40
N ILE A 834 40.70 10.92 11.54
CA ILE A 834 41.75 9.92 11.53
C ILE A 834 43.08 10.60 11.85
N THR A 835 43.75 10.12 12.88
CA THR A 835 45.10 10.57 13.26
C THR A 835 46.07 9.42 13.16
N SER A 836 47.28 9.68 12.65
CA SER A 836 48.30 8.66 12.46
C SER A 836 48.75 8.08 13.81
N ALA A 837 49.05 6.77 13.82
CA ALA A 837 49.83 6.19 14.89
C ALA A 837 51.21 6.89 14.88
N GLY A 838 51.52 7.64 15.94
CA GLY A 838 52.77 8.40 16.00
C GLY A 838 53.99 7.52 15.73
N THR A 839 54.95 8.04 14.95
CA THR A 839 56.24 7.38 14.75
C THR A 839 56.96 7.33 16.10
N LEU A 840 57.24 6.12 16.61
CA LEU A 840 58.22 5.94 17.67
C LEU A 840 59.59 6.41 17.15
N ILE A 841 59.98 7.65 17.49
CA ILE A 841 61.35 8.11 17.27
C ILE A 841 62.23 7.42 18.29
N ARG A 842 62.97 6.39 17.86
CA ARG A 842 64.09 5.84 18.63
C ARG A 842 65.22 6.86 18.58
N LEU A 843 65.35 7.68 19.62
CA LEU A 843 66.56 8.46 19.86
C LEU A 843 67.67 7.47 20.28
N TYR A 844 68.74 7.39 19.50
CA TYR A 844 69.96 6.64 19.82
C TYR A 844 70.87 7.42 20.75
#